data_AF-A0AAN8JQL5-F1
#
_entry.id   AF-A0AAN8JQL5-F1
#
_cell.length_a   1.000
_cell.length_b   1.000
_cell.length_c   1.000
_cell.angle_alpha   90.00
_cell.angle_beta   90.00
_cell.angle_gamma   90.00
#
_symmetry.space_group_name_H-M   'P 1'
#
loop_
_entity.id
_entity.type
_entity.pdbx_description
1 polymer ?
#
loop_
_entity_poly.entity_id
_entity_poly.type
_entity_poly.pdbx_seq_one_letter_code
_entity_poly.pdbx_strand_id
1 'polypeptide(L)'
;MKTFMTFAILTLLVYETTSDQASSYIIDNSVGYGRTFNGIGAISGGGATSKLLVNYPEQQRSEILDYLFKPNFGASLHIFKVEIGGDIQSTDGTEASHMHYGWDEDYTRGYEWWMLQEAKKRNPNIKLYGLPWGFPGWLRDAEDTPWKNIPTTADYIVKWINGAKVHYNLTIDYIGIWNESPYNVTYIKTLRKALDMGGFSNTLIIAPDQNGWPIVEDITKDKELFDAVYAIGSHYPRSSSPELAQKTGKPLWASEDSTGNLAKTLNQNYVTGLMTSTIFWNVVTSYYYGLPDYNAGLMSAGVPWTGHYEVRPPIWMTAHTTQFTEIGWKYFKHGYGVGNFTNGGSYVVLTSPDEQQLTIIIETLSQDPSECTRPARFQYLKNLKEQIVNFQLKGKFAGSIESLNAWYSRPGYSKVPPVYFKKMDPVMVQNGSISLTIKQNEVWTLTTVTTGNKGSYPNIPDSGPFPIPYAEDFEGYSVGEEPYYFAQQIGSFEVGESDGNKFMKQMVIDEPVHWYWCHVDNGNTSLNVFGDYQWQDVSAAVAVQLQGQNTSDAVFLAVRATSGGCVALNETGLFMFFYPKEQRFVLTVDLLQHNVLMSGKVNKVTNNWDVLTLQVKGSRLTGAVNTEELFDIKTPVEISNGWVAVGTYPYGIAWFDDFQVSQL
;
A
#
# COMPACT_ATOMS: atom_id res chain seq x y z
N MET A 1 -9.32 -19.70 87.67
CA MET A 1 -9.79 -19.27 86.33
C MET A 1 -8.55 -18.91 85.51
N LYS A 2 -8.40 -19.61 84.38
CA LYS A 2 -7.36 -19.65 83.33
C LYS A 2 -6.22 -18.60 83.30
N THR A 3 -5.00 -19.14 83.28
CA THR A 3 -3.72 -18.61 82.81
C THR A 3 -3.79 -18.12 81.35
N PHE A 4 -3.17 -16.99 81.03
CA PHE A 4 -2.76 -16.66 79.66
C PHE A 4 -1.33 -16.13 79.65
N MET A 5 -0.47 -16.89 78.99
CA MET A 5 0.94 -16.64 78.76
C MET A 5 1.05 -16.19 77.30
N THR A 6 1.46 -14.94 77.05
CA THR A 6 1.55 -14.41 75.69
C THR A 6 2.96 -14.66 75.14
N PHE A 7 3.07 -15.60 74.20
CA PHE A 7 4.27 -15.82 73.40
C PHE A 7 4.34 -14.77 72.29
N ALA A 8 5.42 -13.98 72.24
CA ALA A 8 5.74 -13.15 71.09
C ALA A 8 6.51 -14.01 70.07
N ILE A 9 5.87 -14.33 68.95
CA ILE A 9 6.51 -14.98 67.80
C ILE A 9 7.13 -13.88 66.95
N LEU A 10 8.47 -13.87 66.89
CA LEU A 10 9.24 -13.01 65.98
C LEU A 10 9.22 -13.66 64.58
N THR A 11 8.33 -13.21 63.70
CA THR A 11 8.36 -13.57 62.28
C THR A 11 9.50 -12.83 61.59
N LEU A 12 10.60 -13.53 61.31
CA LEU A 12 11.61 -13.06 60.36
C LEU A 12 10.96 -13.00 58.96
N LEU A 13 10.65 -11.80 58.50
CA LEU A 13 10.41 -11.53 57.08
C LEU A 13 11.75 -11.65 56.36
N VAL A 14 12.02 -12.82 55.79
CA VAL A 14 13.03 -12.97 54.75
C VAL A 14 12.46 -12.25 53.52
N TYR A 15 12.93 -11.03 53.27
CA TYR A 15 12.81 -10.44 51.94
C TYR A 15 13.70 -11.28 51.02
N GLU A 16 13.09 -12.21 50.28
CA GLU A 16 13.69 -12.70 49.04
C GLU A 16 13.82 -11.50 48.10
N THR A 17 15.02 -10.94 48.06
CA THR A 17 15.43 -10.10 46.94
C THR A 17 15.45 -11.04 45.74
N THR A 18 14.40 -11.00 44.92
CA THR A 18 14.47 -11.53 43.57
C THR A 18 15.53 -10.70 42.86
N SER A 19 16.76 -11.19 42.78
CA SER A 19 17.73 -10.63 41.85
C SER A 19 17.12 -10.80 40.47
N ASP A 20 16.85 -9.71 39.74
CA ASP A 20 16.53 -9.77 38.32
C ASP A 20 17.66 -10.51 37.62
N GLN A 21 17.45 -11.81 37.39
CA GLN A 21 18.49 -12.70 36.88
C GLN A 21 18.64 -12.40 35.39
N ALA A 22 19.78 -11.81 35.03
CA ALA A 22 20.07 -11.47 33.64
C ALA A 22 20.04 -12.73 32.77
N SER A 23 19.23 -12.71 31.70
CA SER A 23 19.12 -13.83 30.76
C SER A 23 20.28 -13.80 29.77
N SER A 24 20.86 -14.96 29.47
CA SER A 24 21.99 -15.10 28.54
C SER A 24 21.53 -15.70 27.21
N TYR A 25 21.94 -15.08 26.11
CA TYR A 25 21.61 -15.44 24.74
C TYR A 25 22.91 -15.60 23.94
N ILE A 26 23.06 -16.71 23.23
CA ILE A 26 24.28 -17.01 22.47
C ILE A 26 24.13 -16.50 21.05
N ILE A 27 25.16 -15.82 20.53
CA ILE A 27 25.32 -15.49 19.12
C ILE A 27 26.52 -16.27 18.60
N ASP A 28 26.27 -17.32 17.81
CA ASP A 28 27.33 -18.25 17.39
C ASP A 28 27.15 -18.65 15.92
N ASN A 29 28.11 -18.26 15.07
CA ASN A 29 28.08 -18.67 13.67
C ASN A 29 28.73 -20.03 13.41
N SER A 30 29.44 -20.63 14.39
CA SER A 30 30.09 -21.93 14.20
C SER A 30 29.09 -23.08 14.05
N VAL A 31 27.86 -22.91 14.52
CA VAL A 31 26.75 -23.86 14.30
C VAL A 31 26.11 -23.72 12.90
N GLY A 32 26.57 -22.77 12.09
CA GLY A 32 26.02 -22.42 10.78
C GLY A 32 24.90 -21.37 10.86
N TYR A 33 24.35 -21.03 9.70
CA TYR A 33 23.33 -19.98 9.53
C TYR A 33 21.92 -20.53 9.35
N GLY A 34 20.94 -19.66 9.58
CA GLY A 34 19.55 -19.85 9.18
C GLY A 34 19.34 -19.50 7.71
N ARG A 35 18.18 -18.92 7.37
CA ARG A 35 17.83 -18.59 6.00
C ARG A 35 18.48 -17.27 5.54
N THR A 36 18.56 -17.10 4.23
CA THR A 36 18.98 -15.85 3.59
C THR A 36 17.87 -14.82 3.67
N PHE A 37 18.19 -13.62 4.14
CA PHE A 37 17.32 -12.46 4.15
C PHE A 37 17.07 -11.95 2.73
N ASN A 38 15.81 -11.68 2.41
CA ASN A 38 15.37 -11.29 1.07
C ASN A 38 14.89 -9.84 0.96
N GLY A 39 14.94 -9.07 2.05
CA GLY A 39 14.66 -7.64 2.02
C GLY A 39 13.33 -7.26 2.67
N ILE A 40 13.20 -5.97 2.97
CA ILE A 40 11.95 -5.36 3.42
C ILE A 40 11.44 -4.45 2.30
N GLY A 41 10.14 -4.45 2.07
CA GLY A 41 9.54 -3.62 1.03
C GLY A 41 8.24 -2.94 1.44
N ALA A 42 7.69 -2.19 0.49
CA ALA A 42 6.36 -1.63 0.58
C ALA A 42 5.67 -1.60 -0.80
N ILE A 43 4.35 -1.47 -0.79
CA ILE A 43 3.47 -1.54 -1.96
C ILE A 43 2.99 -0.14 -2.35
N SER A 44 3.15 0.23 -3.62
CA SER A 44 2.32 1.25 -4.28
C SER A 44 1.23 0.53 -5.08
N GLY A 45 0.00 1.04 -5.04
CA GLY A 45 -1.17 0.38 -5.62
C GLY A 45 -1.94 -0.50 -4.64
N GLY A 46 -2.82 -1.34 -5.18
CA GLY A 46 -3.85 -2.06 -4.46
C GLY A 46 -4.73 -1.18 -3.58
N GLY A 47 -5.20 0.01 -3.96
CA GLY A 47 -5.27 0.65 -5.28
C GLY A 47 -5.15 2.14 -5.14
N ALA A 48 -4.62 2.85 -6.13
CA ALA A 48 -4.53 4.31 -6.15
C ALA A 48 -3.77 4.96 -4.98
N THR A 49 -2.94 4.20 -4.25
CA THR A 49 -2.38 4.65 -2.96
C THR A 49 -1.33 5.77 -3.10
N SER A 50 -0.78 5.95 -4.30
CA SER A 50 0.19 7.01 -4.63
C SER A 50 -0.41 8.13 -5.50
N LYS A 51 -1.73 8.14 -5.75
CA LYS A 51 -2.39 9.02 -6.72
C LYS A 51 -2.08 10.52 -6.54
N LEU A 52 -2.13 11.01 -5.30
CA LEU A 52 -1.89 12.41 -4.96
C LEU A 52 -0.41 12.76 -4.76
N LEU A 53 0.53 11.82 -4.95
CA LEU A 53 1.95 12.10 -4.79
C LEU A 53 2.53 12.80 -6.03
N VAL A 54 2.04 12.45 -7.22
CA VAL A 54 2.66 12.91 -8.48
C VAL A 54 2.55 14.40 -8.70
N ASN A 55 1.58 15.07 -8.11
CA ASN A 55 1.33 16.50 -8.24
C ASN A 55 1.81 17.34 -7.05
N TYR A 56 2.59 16.75 -6.13
CA TYR A 56 3.31 17.54 -5.13
C TYR A 56 4.30 18.51 -5.80
N PRO A 57 4.54 19.70 -5.21
CA PRO A 57 5.63 20.56 -5.64
C PRO A 57 6.96 19.79 -5.60
N GLU A 58 7.81 20.05 -6.60
CA GLU A 58 8.98 19.20 -6.90
C GLU A 58 9.89 18.94 -5.69
N GLN A 59 10.12 19.98 -4.87
CA GLN A 59 10.95 19.86 -3.67
C GLN A 59 10.35 18.83 -2.71
N GLN A 60 9.11 19.04 -2.26
CA GLN A 60 8.46 18.16 -1.27
C GLN A 60 8.28 16.75 -1.84
N ARG A 61 7.92 16.62 -3.13
CA ARG A 61 7.84 15.33 -3.82
C ARG A 61 9.18 14.58 -3.75
N SER A 62 10.29 15.26 -4.04
CA SER A 62 11.63 14.66 -3.96
C SER A 62 12.05 14.30 -2.53
N GLU A 63 11.69 15.12 -1.54
CA GLU A 63 11.95 14.88 -0.11
C GLU A 63 11.20 13.63 0.40
N ILE A 64 9.92 13.49 0.02
CA ILE A 64 9.10 12.30 0.31
C ILE A 64 9.77 11.03 -0.25
N LEU A 65 10.15 11.05 -1.53
CA LEU A 65 10.81 9.92 -2.19
C LEU A 65 12.18 9.59 -1.56
N ASP A 66 12.90 10.59 -1.03
CA ASP A 66 14.12 10.38 -0.26
C ASP A 66 13.86 9.62 1.05
N TYR A 67 12.80 9.97 1.79
CA TYR A 67 12.41 9.23 2.99
C TYR A 67 12.05 7.77 2.71
N LEU A 68 11.49 7.48 1.53
CA LEU A 68 11.09 6.13 1.15
C LEU A 68 12.28 5.29 0.64
N PHE A 69 13.05 5.82 -0.32
CA PHE A 69 13.97 5.01 -1.14
C PHE A 69 15.45 5.31 -0.96
N LYS A 70 15.82 6.51 -0.48
CA LYS A 70 17.24 6.88 -0.40
C LYS A 70 17.96 6.04 0.65
N PRO A 71 19.04 5.33 0.30
CA PRO A 71 19.79 4.53 1.26
C PRO A 71 20.34 5.38 2.40
N ASN A 72 20.34 4.83 3.62
CA ASN A 72 20.85 5.50 4.82
C ASN A 72 20.20 6.89 5.08
N PHE A 73 18.89 7.01 4.83
CA PHE A 73 18.17 8.27 5.07
C PHE A 73 16.89 8.06 5.89
N GLY A 74 15.87 7.45 5.29
CA GLY A 74 14.61 7.10 5.95
C GLY A 74 14.41 5.60 5.96
N ALA A 75 13.26 5.15 5.45
CA ALA A 75 12.87 3.75 5.33
C ALA A 75 13.84 2.93 4.47
N SER A 76 14.55 3.54 3.51
CA SER A 76 15.64 2.92 2.75
C SER A 76 15.25 1.55 2.16
N LEU A 77 14.06 1.46 1.56
CA LEU A 77 13.44 0.19 1.18
C LEU A 77 14.33 -0.67 0.25
N HIS A 78 14.28 -1.99 0.45
CA HIS A 78 15.02 -2.97 -0.37
C HIS A 78 14.20 -3.49 -1.54
N ILE A 79 12.87 -3.58 -1.36
CA ILE A 79 11.91 -4.03 -2.37
C ILE A 79 10.86 -2.93 -2.55
N PHE A 80 10.52 -2.62 -3.79
CA PHE A 80 9.37 -1.80 -4.13
C PHE A 80 8.42 -2.63 -4.99
N LYS A 81 7.22 -2.90 -4.45
CA LYS A 81 6.15 -3.66 -5.10
C LYS A 81 5.14 -2.65 -5.65
N VAL A 82 4.70 -2.84 -6.89
CA VAL A 82 3.71 -2.00 -7.56
C VAL A 82 2.55 -2.84 -8.09
N GLU A 83 1.37 -2.26 -8.13
CA GLU A 83 0.26 -2.78 -8.91
C GLU A 83 0.58 -2.75 -10.41
N ILE A 84 0.17 -3.80 -11.11
CA ILE A 84 0.03 -3.77 -12.57
C ILE A 84 -1.42 -3.39 -12.81
N GLY A 85 -1.64 -2.12 -13.17
CA GLY A 85 -2.97 -1.56 -13.38
C GLY A 85 -3.82 -2.44 -14.31
N GLY A 86 -5.09 -2.61 -13.94
CA GLY A 86 -6.02 -3.52 -14.60
C GLY A 86 -7.36 -2.88 -14.96
N ASP A 87 -7.47 -1.55 -14.86
CA ASP A 87 -8.72 -0.79 -15.05
C ASP A 87 -9.85 -1.16 -14.06
N ILE A 88 -9.46 -1.66 -12.89
CA ILE A 88 -10.36 -2.14 -11.83
C ILE A 88 -10.18 -1.34 -10.56
N GLN A 89 -11.21 -1.30 -9.72
CA GLN A 89 -11.05 -0.84 -8.34
C GLN A 89 -10.28 -1.87 -7.50
N SER A 90 -9.16 -1.45 -6.91
CA SER A 90 -8.27 -2.35 -6.17
C SER A 90 -8.03 -1.97 -4.70
N THR A 91 -8.63 -0.89 -4.16
CA THR A 91 -9.04 -0.63 -2.75
C THR A 91 -9.49 0.83 -2.57
N ASP A 92 -8.65 1.80 -2.96
CA ASP A 92 -8.89 3.25 -2.80
C ASP A 92 -9.08 3.99 -4.14
N GLY A 93 -9.05 3.27 -5.26
CA GLY A 93 -9.17 3.79 -6.60
C GLY A 93 -8.80 2.74 -7.65
N THR A 94 -8.93 3.11 -8.91
CA THR A 94 -8.49 2.29 -10.04
C THR A 94 -7.11 2.69 -10.51
N GLU A 95 -6.36 1.75 -11.08
CA GLU A 95 -5.10 2.03 -11.78
C GLU A 95 -5.19 1.60 -13.25
N ALA A 96 -4.78 2.51 -14.14
CA ALA A 96 -4.89 2.34 -15.58
C ALA A 96 -4.01 1.19 -16.09
N SER A 97 -4.58 0.35 -16.94
CA SER A 97 -3.85 -0.73 -17.60
C SER A 97 -2.97 -0.22 -18.73
N HIS A 98 -1.84 -0.88 -18.96
CA HIS A 98 -1.06 -0.68 -20.19
C HIS A 98 -1.77 -1.21 -21.44
N MET A 99 -2.90 -1.93 -21.30
CA MET A 99 -3.73 -2.42 -22.41
C MET A 99 -5.23 -2.38 -22.07
N HIS A 100 -5.90 -1.23 -22.23
CA HIS A 100 -7.35 -1.13 -22.03
C HIS A 100 -8.13 -2.08 -22.94
N TYR A 101 -7.61 -2.31 -24.16
CA TYR A 101 -8.19 -3.18 -25.18
C TYR A 101 -7.14 -4.18 -25.68
N GLY A 102 -7.58 -5.28 -26.29
CA GLY A 102 -6.67 -6.33 -26.78
C GLY A 102 -5.67 -5.92 -27.87
N TRP A 103 -5.85 -4.74 -28.48
CA TRP A 103 -4.96 -4.15 -29.50
C TRP A 103 -4.23 -2.89 -29.02
N ASP A 104 -4.49 -2.47 -27.79
CA ASP A 104 -3.95 -1.24 -27.20
C ASP A 104 -2.69 -1.56 -26.39
N GLU A 105 -1.66 -0.72 -26.50
CA GLU A 105 -0.43 -0.77 -25.70
C GLU A 105 0.05 0.65 -25.43
N ASP A 106 0.00 1.09 -24.17
CA ASP A 106 0.56 2.36 -23.72
C ASP A 106 1.27 2.17 -22.38
N TYR A 107 2.57 2.45 -22.37
CA TYR A 107 3.43 2.30 -21.20
C TYR A 107 3.66 3.64 -20.49
N THR A 108 2.89 4.68 -20.78
CA THR A 108 3.00 6.01 -20.16
C THR A 108 1.91 6.29 -19.13
N ARG A 109 0.89 5.44 -19.08
CA ARG A 109 -0.28 5.58 -18.19
C ARG A 109 0.05 5.44 -16.72
N GLY A 110 -0.73 6.14 -15.90
CA GLY A 110 -0.60 6.13 -14.45
C GLY A 110 0.74 6.66 -13.96
N TYR A 111 1.10 6.32 -12.73
CA TYR A 111 2.27 6.88 -12.05
C TYR A 111 3.30 5.84 -11.59
N GLU A 112 3.00 4.55 -11.73
CA GLU A 112 3.90 3.51 -11.25
C GLU A 112 5.20 3.42 -12.04
N TRP A 113 5.18 3.73 -13.34
CA TRP A 113 6.41 3.84 -14.14
C TRP A 113 7.36 4.89 -13.56
N TRP A 114 6.82 6.08 -13.26
CA TRP A 114 7.56 7.16 -12.64
C TRP A 114 8.06 6.78 -11.24
N MET A 115 7.22 6.15 -10.41
CA MET A 115 7.61 5.68 -9.07
C MET A 115 8.77 4.67 -9.14
N LEU A 116 8.71 3.69 -10.06
CA LEU A 116 9.78 2.72 -10.26
C LEU A 116 11.09 3.39 -10.67
N GLN A 117 11.03 4.38 -11.57
CA GLN A 117 12.21 5.16 -11.98
C GLN A 117 12.79 5.96 -10.82
N GLU A 118 11.96 6.67 -10.05
CA GLU A 118 12.41 7.49 -8.92
C GLU A 118 12.97 6.65 -7.76
N ALA A 119 12.43 5.46 -7.55
CA ALA A 119 12.99 4.48 -6.62
C ALA A 119 14.37 3.99 -7.07
N LYS A 120 14.53 3.58 -8.34
CA LYS A 120 15.82 3.15 -8.91
C LYS A 120 16.86 4.25 -8.96
N LYS A 121 16.45 5.49 -9.21
CA LYS A 121 17.33 6.67 -9.21
C LYS A 121 17.98 6.90 -7.85
N ARG A 122 17.25 6.66 -6.76
CA ARG A 122 17.74 6.80 -5.38
C ARG A 122 18.48 5.57 -4.90
N ASN A 123 17.98 4.38 -5.21
CA ASN A 123 18.57 3.11 -4.86
C ASN A 123 18.64 2.20 -6.09
N PRO A 124 19.76 2.20 -6.83
CA PRO A 124 19.94 1.34 -8.00
C PRO A 124 19.78 -0.16 -7.69
N ASN A 125 20.04 -0.55 -6.44
CA ASN A 125 19.95 -1.93 -5.95
C ASN A 125 18.55 -2.35 -5.49
N ILE A 126 17.58 -1.42 -5.40
CA ILE A 126 16.21 -1.75 -5.00
C ILE A 126 15.62 -2.80 -5.94
N LYS A 127 14.92 -3.78 -5.40
CA LYS A 127 14.26 -4.82 -6.20
C LYS A 127 12.86 -4.40 -6.57
N LEU A 128 12.49 -4.63 -7.84
CA LEU A 128 11.18 -4.23 -8.37
C LEU A 128 10.27 -5.46 -8.47
N TYR A 129 9.04 -5.32 -7.98
CA TYR A 129 8.02 -6.39 -7.98
C TYR A 129 6.71 -5.86 -8.59
N GLY A 130 6.20 -6.47 -9.66
CA GLY A 130 4.84 -6.21 -10.17
C GLY A 130 3.83 -7.30 -9.78
N LEU A 131 2.59 -6.93 -9.46
CA LEU A 131 1.47 -7.85 -9.21
C LEU A 131 0.16 -7.25 -9.74
N PRO A 132 -0.66 -7.98 -10.52
CA PRO A 132 -2.00 -7.51 -10.88
C PRO A 132 -3.01 -7.77 -9.76
N TRP A 133 -3.89 -6.80 -9.47
CA TRP A 133 -5.07 -6.98 -8.62
C TRP A 133 -6.29 -7.46 -9.43
N GLY A 134 -6.37 -7.05 -10.69
CA GLY A 134 -7.38 -7.45 -11.67
C GLY A 134 -6.86 -7.29 -13.08
N PHE A 135 -7.73 -7.48 -14.07
CA PHE A 135 -7.34 -7.44 -15.49
C PHE A 135 -8.40 -6.73 -16.33
N PRO A 136 -8.03 -6.11 -17.47
CA PRO A 136 -8.99 -5.49 -18.38
C PRO A 136 -10.05 -6.47 -18.91
N GLY A 137 -11.24 -5.96 -19.22
CA GLY A 137 -12.42 -6.77 -19.57
C GLY A 137 -12.26 -7.68 -20.78
N TRP A 138 -11.38 -7.35 -21.72
CA TRP A 138 -11.13 -8.19 -22.90
C TRP A 138 -10.43 -9.54 -22.56
N LEU A 139 -9.87 -9.67 -21.35
CA LEU A 139 -9.30 -10.91 -20.81
C LEU A 139 -10.32 -11.76 -20.03
N ARG A 140 -11.50 -11.23 -19.73
CA ARG A 140 -12.53 -11.84 -18.89
C ARG A 140 -13.20 -13.05 -19.56
N ASP A 141 -13.40 -14.13 -18.79
CA ASP A 141 -14.29 -15.25 -19.14
C ASP A 141 -15.64 -15.21 -18.42
N ALA A 142 -16.47 -16.22 -18.67
CA ALA A 142 -17.80 -16.35 -18.11
C ALA A 142 -17.80 -16.59 -16.59
N GLU A 143 -16.66 -17.01 -16.03
CA GLU A 143 -16.44 -17.25 -14.61
C GLU A 143 -15.79 -16.05 -13.90
N ASP A 144 -15.65 -14.91 -14.61
CA ASP A 144 -15.00 -13.70 -14.12
C ASP A 144 -13.53 -13.90 -13.73
N THR A 145 -12.82 -14.67 -14.56
CA THR A 145 -11.39 -14.92 -14.39
C THR A 145 -10.63 -14.54 -15.65
N PRO A 146 -9.31 -14.35 -15.56
CA PRO A 146 -8.47 -14.07 -16.72
C PRO A 146 -7.95 -15.38 -17.35
N TRP A 147 -8.62 -16.52 -17.14
CA TRP A 147 -8.09 -17.85 -17.51
C TRP A 147 -8.64 -18.40 -18.83
N LYS A 148 -9.56 -17.69 -19.49
CA LYS A 148 -10.08 -18.01 -20.83
C LYS A 148 -9.01 -18.48 -21.81
N ASN A 149 -7.92 -17.71 -21.87
CA ASN A 149 -6.77 -17.96 -22.72
C ASN A 149 -5.49 -17.64 -21.93
N ILE A 150 -5.07 -18.62 -21.13
CA ILE A 150 -3.87 -18.55 -20.27
C ILE A 150 -2.63 -17.99 -21.00
N PRO A 151 -2.27 -18.43 -22.23
CA PRO A 151 -1.19 -17.82 -22.99
C PRO A 151 -1.34 -16.31 -23.22
N THR A 152 -2.54 -15.83 -23.54
CA THR A 152 -2.80 -14.39 -23.74
C THR A 152 -2.63 -13.60 -22.45
N THR A 153 -3.10 -14.12 -21.33
CA THR A 153 -2.91 -13.48 -20.01
C THR A 153 -1.44 -13.46 -19.59
N ALA A 154 -0.68 -14.53 -19.89
CA ALA A 154 0.76 -14.54 -19.67
C ALA A 154 1.49 -13.52 -20.56
N ASP A 155 1.07 -13.39 -21.83
CA ASP A 155 1.60 -12.39 -22.76
C ASP A 155 1.32 -10.95 -22.30
N TYR A 156 0.12 -10.66 -21.78
CA TYR A 156 -0.22 -9.38 -21.16
C TYR A 156 0.80 -8.97 -20.07
N ILE A 157 1.17 -9.91 -19.19
CA ILE A 157 2.17 -9.67 -18.14
C ILE A 157 3.59 -9.53 -18.71
N VAL A 158 3.97 -10.36 -19.69
CA VAL A 158 5.28 -10.24 -20.36
C VAL A 158 5.41 -8.89 -21.08
N LYS A 159 4.34 -8.39 -21.70
CA LYS A 159 4.29 -7.06 -22.31
C LYS A 159 4.51 -5.95 -21.30
N TRP A 160 3.94 -6.03 -20.10
CA TRP A 160 4.21 -5.05 -19.03
C TRP A 160 5.70 -5.03 -18.65
N ILE A 161 6.30 -6.22 -18.44
CA ILE A 161 7.73 -6.35 -18.10
C ILE A 161 8.61 -5.82 -19.23
N ASN A 162 8.27 -6.14 -20.48
CA ASN A 162 8.98 -5.65 -21.65
C ASN A 162 8.84 -4.13 -21.80
N GLY A 163 7.66 -3.57 -21.53
CA GLY A 163 7.41 -2.13 -21.47
C GLY A 163 8.34 -1.43 -20.48
N ALA A 164 8.42 -1.95 -19.25
CA ALA A 164 9.35 -1.49 -18.22
C ALA A 164 10.80 -1.44 -18.73
N LYS A 165 11.21 -2.49 -19.46
CA LYS A 165 12.57 -2.60 -19.97
C LYS A 165 12.86 -1.68 -21.15
N VAL A 166 11.96 -1.62 -22.13
CA VAL A 166 12.18 -0.90 -23.40
C VAL A 166 12.02 0.61 -23.21
N HIS A 167 11.00 1.05 -22.47
CA HIS A 167 10.68 2.47 -22.32
C HIS A 167 11.47 3.14 -21.19
N TYR A 168 11.80 2.39 -20.13
CA TYR A 168 12.38 2.96 -18.91
C TYR A 168 13.71 2.34 -18.49
N ASN A 169 14.20 1.31 -19.22
CA ASN A 169 15.38 0.53 -18.85
C ASN A 169 15.30 -0.07 -17.43
N LEU A 170 14.09 -0.38 -16.98
CA LEU A 170 13.84 -1.02 -15.70
C LEU A 170 13.91 -2.54 -15.83
N THR A 171 14.56 -3.20 -14.89
CA THR A 171 14.54 -4.66 -14.77
C THR A 171 13.59 -5.03 -13.66
N ILE A 172 12.54 -5.79 -13.98
CA ILE A 172 11.60 -6.33 -13.02
C ILE A 172 12.18 -7.62 -12.41
N ASP A 173 12.43 -7.60 -11.11
CA ASP A 173 13.05 -8.71 -10.39
C ASP A 173 12.03 -9.80 -10.01
N TYR A 174 10.79 -9.38 -9.69
CA TYR A 174 9.73 -10.28 -9.21
C TYR A 174 8.41 -10.03 -9.94
N ILE A 175 7.66 -11.11 -10.17
CA ILE A 175 6.29 -11.05 -10.70
C ILE A 175 5.36 -11.98 -9.93
N GLY A 176 4.13 -11.52 -9.72
CA GLY A 176 3.10 -12.21 -8.96
C GLY A 176 2.05 -12.83 -9.87
N ILE A 177 0.98 -13.38 -9.28
CA ILE A 177 -0.05 -14.12 -10.02
C ILE A 177 -1.33 -13.31 -10.18
N TRP A 178 -2.12 -13.20 -9.12
CA TRP A 178 -3.36 -12.43 -9.07
C TRP A 178 -3.69 -12.18 -7.60
N ASN A 179 -3.65 -10.91 -7.18
CA ASN A 179 -3.68 -10.53 -5.77
C ASN A 179 -4.91 -11.10 -5.05
N GLU A 180 -4.69 -11.86 -3.98
CA GLU A 180 -5.72 -12.45 -3.11
C GLU A 180 -6.86 -13.19 -3.84
N SER A 181 -6.62 -13.61 -5.08
CA SER A 181 -7.62 -14.15 -5.99
C SER A 181 -7.18 -15.54 -6.48
N PRO A 182 -8.10 -16.47 -6.78
CA PRO A 182 -7.76 -17.86 -7.11
C PRO A 182 -6.65 -17.99 -8.17
N TYR A 183 -5.54 -18.66 -7.80
CA TYR A 183 -4.46 -18.93 -8.73
C TYR A 183 -4.77 -20.11 -9.65
N ASN A 184 -4.08 -20.18 -10.79
CA ASN A 184 -4.18 -21.29 -11.73
C ASN A 184 -2.77 -21.91 -11.97
N VAL A 185 -2.60 -23.19 -11.62
CA VAL A 185 -1.30 -23.89 -11.75
C VAL A 185 -0.80 -23.90 -13.20
N THR A 186 -1.69 -24.10 -14.17
CA THR A 186 -1.34 -24.08 -15.59
C THR A 186 -0.87 -22.69 -16.02
N TYR A 187 -1.49 -21.62 -15.49
CA TYR A 187 -1.04 -20.25 -15.73
C TYR A 187 0.37 -20.01 -15.17
N ILE A 188 0.65 -20.39 -13.91
CA ILE A 188 1.97 -20.17 -13.30
C ILE A 188 3.09 -20.81 -14.15
N LYS A 189 2.87 -22.05 -14.61
CA LYS A 189 3.81 -22.76 -15.49
C LYS A 189 3.93 -22.10 -16.86
N THR A 190 2.83 -21.60 -17.41
CA THR A 190 2.81 -20.90 -18.70
C THR A 190 3.52 -19.56 -18.61
N LEU A 191 3.31 -18.81 -17.54
CA LEU A 191 3.99 -17.55 -17.26
C LEU A 191 5.50 -17.76 -17.17
N ARG A 192 5.98 -18.80 -16.46
CA ARG A 192 7.41 -19.13 -16.42
C ARG A 192 7.98 -19.35 -17.82
N LYS A 193 7.32 -20.17 -18.64
CA LYS A 193 7.73 -20.42 -20.04
C LYS A 193 7.70 -19.14 -20.88
N ALA A 194 6.67 -18.31 -20.73
CA ALA A 194 6.53 -17.06 -21.46
C ALA A 194 7.64 -16.06 -21.11
N LEU A 195 7.98 -15.92 -19.82
CA LEU A 195 9.10 -15.11 -19.36
C LEU A 195 10.43 -15.60 -19.96
N ASP A 196 10.68 -16.91 -19.95
CA ASP A 196 11.92 -17.47 -20.50
C ASP A 196 12.03 -17.22 -22.01
N MET A 197 10.95 -17.44 -22.75
CA MET A 197 10.89 -17.16 -24.20
C MET A 197 11.03 -15.65 -24.50
N GLY A 198 10.51 -14.79 -23.63
CA GLY A 198 10.65 -13.34 -23.74
C GLY A 198 12.01 -12.78 -23.33
N GLY A 199 12.95 -13.63 -22.87
CA GLY A 199 14.28 -13.21 -22.42
C GLY A 199 14.33 -12.69 -20.97
N PHE A 200 13.26 -12.92 -20.19
CA PHE A 200 13.12 -12.52 -18.78
C PHE A 200 13.30 -13.71 -17.82
N SER A 201 14.24 -14.60 -18.13
CA SER A 201 14.55 -15.78 -17.29
C SER A 201 15.02 -15.45 -15.87
N ASN A 202 15.48 -14.22 -15.65
CA ASN A 202 15.91 -13.72 -14.34
C ASN A 202 14.78 -13.11 -13.50
N THR A 203 13.60 -12.85 -14.08
CA THR A 203 12.43 -12.39 -13.33
C THR A 203 11.82 -13.57 -12.59
N LEU A 204 11.76 -13.51 -11.27
CA LEU A 204 11.37 -14.62 -10.39
C LEU A 204 9.87 -14.56 -10.05
N ILE A 205 9.22 -15.72 -9.97
CA ILE A 205 7.80 -15.80 -9.63
C ILE A 205 7.61 -15.94 -8.13
N ILE A 206 6.82 -15.04 -7.53
CA ILE A 206 6.30 -15.16 -6.16
C ILE A 206 4.85 -15.60 -6.25
N ALA A 207 4.46 -16.63 -5.51
CA ALA A 207 3.10 -17.16 -5.59
C ALA A 207 2.57 -17.68 -4.24
N PRO A 208 1.25 -17.60 -4.01
CA PRO A 208 0.25 -17.03 -4.91
C PRO A 208 -0.13 -15.58 -4.57
N ASP A 209 0.50 -14.94 -3.58
CA ASP A 209 0.08 -13.64 -3.02
C ASP A 209 -1.38 -13.69 -2.56
N GLN A 210 -1.67 -14.65 -1.67
CA GLN A 210 -2.97 -14.85 -1.07
C GLN A 210 -2.90 -14.95 0.45
N ASN A 211 -4.04 -14.77 1.11
CA ASN A 211 -4.21 -15.10 2.51
C ASN A 211 -3.93 -16.59 2.77
N GLY A 212 -3.07 -16.87 3.76
CA GLY A 212 -2.65 -18.22 4.10
C GLY A 212 -1.61 -18.81 3.12
N TRP A 213 -1.51 -20.14 3.06
CA TRP A 213 -0.46 -20.84 2.33
C TRP A 213 -1.00 -21.89 1.32
N PRO A 214 -2.03 -21.56 0.51
CA PRO A 214 -2.81 -22.57 -0.22
C PRO A 214 -2.02 -23.28 -1.33
N ILE A 215 -1.00 -22.65 -1.91
CA ILE A 215 -0.17 -23.24 -2.98
C ILE A 215 0.80 -24.32 -2.48
N VAL A 216 1.04 -24.41 -1.17
CA VAL A 216 2.08 -25.27 -0.60
C VAL A 216 1.85 -26.73 -0.96
N GLU A 217 0.61 -27.20 -0.89
CA GLU A 217 0.29 -28.58 -1.25
C GLU A 217 0.61 -28.89 -2.72
N ASP A 218 0.21 -28.00 -3.63
CA ASP A 218 0.41 -28.19 -5.06
C ASP A 218 1.89 -28.18 -5.43
N ILE A 219 2.66 -27.23 -4.86
CA ILE A 219 4.12 -27.16 -5.06
C ILE A 219 4.82 -28.43 -4.61
N THR A 220 4.36 -29.09 -3.54
CA THR A 220 4.98 -30.35 -3.08
C THR A 220 4.64 -31.57 -3.94
N LYS A 221 3.55 -31.50 -4.71
CA LYS A 221 3.06 -32.59 -5.56
C LYS A 221 3.52 -32.46 -7.02
N ASP A 222 3.92 -31.25 -7.44
CA ASP A 222 4.22 -30.93 -8.82
C ASP A 222 5.62 -30.30 -8.97
N LYS A 223 6.56 -31.07 -9.54
CA LYS A 223 7.95 -30.61 -9.72
C LYS A 223 8.07 -29.42 -10.68
N GLU A 224 7.28 -29.35 -11.74
CA GLU A 224 7.35 -28.24 -12.69
C GLU A 224 6.85 -26.94 -12.05
N LEU A 225 5.78 -27.03 -11.24
CA LEU A 225 5.32 -25.89 -10.43
C LEU A 225 6.35 -25.49 -9.37
N PHE A 226 6.96 -26.48 -8.69
CA PHE A 226 8.04 -26.23 -7.74
C PHE A 226 9.19 -25.48 -8.42
N ASP A 227 9.63 -25.89 -9.60
CA ASP A 227 10.75 -25.23 -10.28
C ASP A 227 10.38 -23.82 -10.80
N ALA A 228 9.12 -23.60 -11.16
CA ALA A 228 8.64 -22.29 -11.64
C ALA A 228 8.56 -21.22 -10.53
N VAL A 229 8.20 -21.61 -9.30
CA VAL A 229 7.98 -20.68 -8.18
C VAL A 229 9.26 -20.48 -7.37
N TYR A 230 9.73 -19.24 -7.24
CA TYR A 230 10.91 -18.91 -6.45
C TYR A 230 10.60 -18.87 -4.95
N ALA A 231 9.63 -18.06 -4.52
CA ALA A 231 9.22 -17.95 -3.12
C ALA A 231 7.70 -18.11 -2.96
N ILE A 232 7.29 -18.55 -1.78
CA ILE A 232 5.88 -18.68 -1.42
C ILE A 232 5.45 -17.40 -0.70
N GLY A 233 4.61 -16.60 -1.35
CA GLY A 233 4.08 -15.34 -0.83
C GLY A 233 2.75 -15.53 -0.11
N SER A 234 2.65 -15.07 1.14
CA SER A 234 1.45 -15.11 1.96
C SER A 234 1.08 -13.72 2.46
N HIS A 235 -0.21 -13.42 2.51
CA HIS A 235 -0.76 -12.15 2.99
C HIS A 235 -1.16 -12.26 4.45
N TYR A 236 -0.85 -11.22 5.21
CA TYR A 236 -1.13 -11.07 6.64
C TYR A 236 -0.91 -12.37 7.45
N PRO A 237 0.28 -13.02 7.33
CA PRO A 237 0.52 -14.37 7.85
C PRO A 237 0.60 -14.44 9.38
N ARG A 238 0.55 -13.29 10.07
CA ARG A 238 0.55 -13.18 11.54
C ARG A 238 1.77 -13.89 12.15
N SER A 239 2.93 -13.69 11.53
CA SER A 239 4.20 -14.28 11.94
C SER A 239 4.20 -15.81 12.01
N SER A 240 3.32 -16.49 11.25
CA SER A 240 3.21 -17.94 11.27
C SER A 240 3.25 -18.53 9.86
N SER A 241 3.83 -19.72 9.74
CA SER A 241 3.80 -20.52 8.52
C SER A 241 3.64 -22.01 8.87
N PRO A 242 2.96 -22.81 8.04
CA PRO A 242 2.78 -24.22 8.31
C PRO A 242 4.09 -25.00 8.12
N GLU A 243 4.25 -26.08 8.88
CA GLU A 243 5.44 -26.94 8.82
C GLU A 243 5.72 -27.43 7.39
N LEU A 244 4.67 -27.73 6.61
CA LEU A 244 4.81 -28.14 5.21
C LEU A 244 5.46 -27.05 4.36
N ALA A 245 5.09 -25.77 4.53
CA ALA A 245 5.72 -24.64 3.84
C ALA A 245 7.21 -24.54 4.22
N GLN A 246 7.51 -24.67 5.51
CA GLN A 246 8.89 -24.61 6.01
C GLN A 246 9.77 -25.73 5.45
N LYS A 247 9.22 -26.94 5.31
CA LYS A 247 9.89 -28.13 4.74
C LYS A 247 10.13 -28.04 3.23
N THR A 248 9.42 -27.16 2.50
CA THR A 248 9.67 -26.99 1.05
C THR A 248 11.08 -26.47 0.74
N GLY A 249 11.74 -25.82 1.71
CA GLY A 249 13.03 -25.15 1.51
C GLY A 249 12.96 -23.87 0.68
N LYS A 250 11.78 -23.51 0.14
CA LYS A 250 11.60 -22.23 -0.55
C LYS A 250 11.64 -21.07 0.44
N PRO A 251 12.11 -19.87 0.01
CA PRO A 251 11.85 -18.66 0.75
C PRO A 251 10.34 -18.49 1.00
N LEU A 252 10.01 -18.04 2.21
CA LEU A 252 8.64 -17.77 2.63
C LEU A 252 8.54 -16.27 2.85
N TRP A 253 7.58 -15.61 2.24
CA TRP A 253 7.46 -14.16 2.28
C TRP A 253 6.12 -13.77 2.89
N ALA A 254 6.12 -12.80 3.80
CA ALA A 254 4.94 -11.98 4.03
C ALA A 254 4.88 -10.99 2.87
N SER A 255 4.28 -11.40 1.74
CA SER A 255 4.29 -10.63 0.49
C SER A 255 3.30 -9.47 0.50
N GLU A 256 2.47 -9.41 1.55
CA GLU A 256 1.70 -8.26 2.01
C GLU A 256 1.49 -8.37 3.53
N ASP A 257 1.72 -7.27 4.24
CA ASP A 257 1.46 -7.12 5.68
C ASP A 257 1.12 -5.66 6.00
N SER A 258 0.63 -5.39 7.21
CA SER A 258 0.24 -4.03 7.62
C SER A 258 1.40 -3.23 8.21
N THR A 259 1.28 -1.90 8.19
CA THR A 259 2.22 -0.99 8.88
C THR A 259 2.04 -0.95 10.41
N GLY A 260 1.02 -1.64 10.95
CA GLY A 260 0.77 -1.75 12.39
C GLY A 260 1.80 -2.62 13.10
N ASN A 261 2.33 -2.16 14.24
CA ASN A 261 3.36 -2.86 15.03
C ASN A 261 4.60 -3.28 14.20
N LEU A 262 5.01 -2.44 13.23
CA LEU A 262 5.97 -2.78 12.17
C LEU A 262 7.26 -3.48 12.65
N ALA A 263 7.97 -2.94 13.64
CA ALA A 263 9.23 -3.55 14.10
C ALA A 263 9.03 -4.95 14.73
N LYS A 264 7.89 -5.16 15.39
CA LYS A 264 7.51 -6.48 15.93
C LYS A 264 7.25 -7.46 14.79
N THR A 265 6.44 -7.04 13.81
CA THR A 265 6.12 -7.86 12.63
C THR A 265 7.39 -8.26 11.88
N LEU A 266 8.32 -7.33 11.65
CA LEU A 266 9.60 -7.60 10.99
C LEU A 266 10.43 -8.70 11.68
N ASN A 267 10.60 -8.62 13.01
CA ASN A 267 11.33 -9.64 13.74
C ASN A 267 10.55 -10.96 13.77
N GLN A 268 9.28 -10.93 14.15
CA GLN A 268 8.49 -12.14 14.44
C GLN A 268 8.18 -12.94 13.18
N ASN A 269 8.01 -12.28 12.03
CA ASN A 269 7.84 -12.98 10.76
C ASN A 269 8.97 -13.98 10.48
N TYR A 270 10.22 -13.64 10.83
CA TYR A 270 11.33 -14.59 10.75
C TYR A 270 11.42 -15.51 11.98
N VAL A 271 11.31 -14.97 13.21
CA VAL A 271 11.49 -15.72 14.45
C VAL A 271 10.53 -16.91 14.55
N THR A 272 9.25 -16.73 14.21
CA THR A 272 8.24 -17.78 14.33
C THR A 272 7.78 -18.35 12.98
N GLY A 273 7.77 -17.52 11.94
CA GLY A 273 7.26 -17.90 10.61
C GLY A 273 8.33 -18.35 9.60
N LEU A 274 9.62 -18.23 9.92
CA LEU A 274 10.74 -18.43 8.99
C LEU A 274 10.63 -17.61 7.68
N MET A 275 9.91 -16.50 7.73
CA MET A 275 9.72 -15.63 6.58
C MET A 275 10.92 -14.69 6.41
N THR A 276 11.47 -14.65 5.20
CA THR A 276 12.73 -13.97 4.88
C THR A 276 12.53 -12.61 4.20
N SER A 277 11.30 -12.25 3.89
CA SER A 277 10.88 -10.95 3.39
C SER A 277 9.55 -10.55 4.03
N THR A 278 9.35 -9.24 4.19
CA THR A 278 8.06 -8.65 4.58
C THR A 278 7.86 -7.38 3.78
N ILE A 279 6.70 -7.27 3.11
CA ILE A 279 6.34 -6.16 2.24
C ILE A 279 5.06 -5.51 2.79
N PHE A 280 5.10 -4.21 3.05
CA PHE A 280 3.98 -3.51 3.69
C PHE A 280 3.03 -2.84 2.70
N TRP A 281 1.73 -3.04 2.90
CA TRP A 281 0.71 -2.22 2.27
C TRP A 281 0.33 -1.05 3.20
N ASN A 282 0.49 0.22 2.83
CA ASN A 282 1.05 0.77 1.58
C ASN A 282 2.29 1.66 1.83
N VAL A 283 2.98 2.06 0.75
CA VAL A 283 4.25 2.80 0.80
C VAL A 283 4.07 4.23 1.31
N VAL A 284 2.97 4.87 0.90
CA VAL A 284 2.64 6.25 1.23
C VAL A 284 1.11 6.40 1.23
N THR A 285 0.56 7.14 2.19
CA THR A 285 -0.84 7.57 2.14
C THR A 285 -0.94 8.83 1.30
N SER A 286 -1.13 8.66 -0.01
CA SER A 286 -1.29 9.73 -0.98
C SER A 286 -2.58 9.56 -1.79
N TYR A 287 -3.69 9.41 -1.06
CA TYR A 287 -5.07 9.32 -1.57
C TYR A 287 -5.99 10.11 -0.65
N TYR A 288 -7.21 10.40 -1.08
CA TYR A 288 -8.11 11.30 -0.38
C TYR A 288 -8.55 10.81 1.01
N TYR A 289 -8.64 11.75 1.96
CA TYR A 289 -9.37 11.53 3.20
C TYR A 289 -10.84 11.22 2.91
N GLY A 290 -11.38 10.17 3.52
CA GLY A 290 -12.73 9.66 3.28
C GLY A 290 -12.75 8.35 2.49
N LEU A 291 -11.65 8.04 1.78
CA LEU A 291 -11.45 6.72 1.17
C LEU A 291 -11.11 5.65 2.23
N PRO A 292 -11.28 4.36 1.90
CA PRO A 292 -10.95 3.27 2.80
C PRO A 292 -9.52 3.35 3.38
N ASP A 293 -9.34 2.75 4.56
CA ASP A 293 -8.02 2.54 5.18
C ASP A 293 -7.06 3.75 5.13
N TYR A 294 -7.60 4.98 5.21
CA TYR A 294 -6.81 6.21 5.19
C TYR A 294 -5.77 6.21 6.32
N ASN A 295 -4.56 6.66 6.01
CA ASN A 295 -3.40 6.69 6.91
C ASN A 295 -2.77 5.31 7.18
N ALA A 296 -2.93 4.34 6.27
CA ALA A 296 -2.31 3.01 6.35
C ALA A 296 -0.83 2.96 5.89
N GLY A 297 -0.31 4.03 5.28
CA GLY A 297 1.02 4.02 4.67
C GLY A 297 2.19 4.17 5.65
N LEU A 298 3.42 3.97 5.16
CA LEU A 298 4.62 4.21 5.98
C LEU A 298 4.76 5.67 6.42
N MET A 299 4.29 6.58 5.57
CA MET A 299 4.22 8.04 5.77
C MET A 299 2.99 8.60 5.05
N SER A 300 2.68 9.88 5.24
CA SER A 300 1.47 10.50 4.67
C SER A 300 1.81 11.71 3.81
N ALA A 301 1.21 11.80 2.63
CA ALA A 301 1.39 12.87 1.66
C ALA A 301 0.13 12.98 0.77
N GLY A 302 -1.01 13.32 1.39
CA GLY A 302 -2.33 13.40 0.72
C GLY A 302 -2.84 14.81 0.44
N VAL A 303 -2.00 15.84 0.58
CA VAL A 303 -2.36 17.27 0.42
C VAL A 303 -1.38 18.02 -0.50
N PRO A 304 -1.19 17.56 -1.75
CA PRO A 304 -0.26 18.14 -2.73
C PRO A 304 -0.39 19.67 -2.89
N TRP A 305 -1.61 20.21 -2.80
CA TRP A 305 -1.88 21.65 -2.97
C TRP A 305 -1.19 22.55 -1.94
N THR A 306 -0.81 22.04 -0.75
CA THR A 306 0.04 22.80 0.19
C THR A 306 1.49 22.32 0.22
N GLY A 307 1.76 21.12 -0.32
CA GLY A 307 3.04 20.44 -0.19
C GLY A 307 3.28 19.84 1.20
N HIS A 308 2.31 19.87 2.12
CA HIS A 308 2.47 19.27 3.44
C HIS A 308 2.58 17.75 3.38
N TYR A 309 3.47 17.17 4.19
CA TYR A 309 3.61 15.72 4.35
C TYR A 309 4.06 15.38 5.77
N GLU A 310 3.82 14.15 6.20
CA GLU A 310 4.17 13.69 7.54
C GLU A 310 5.11 12.49 7.50
N VAL A 311 6.32 12.65 8.06
CA VAL A 311 7.26 11.54 8.27
C VAL A 311 6.83 10.77 9.52
N ARG A 312 6.06 9.70 9.31
CA ARG A 312 5.42 8.93 10.38
C ARG A 312 6.35 7.90 11.02
N PRO A 313 6.01 7.39 12.23
CA PRO A 313 6.80 6.38 12.92
C PRO A 313 7.20 5.13 12.10
N PRO A 314 6.36 4.57 11.20
CA PRO A 314 6.73 3.38 10.42
C PRO A 314 7.99 3.54 9.57
N ILE A 315 8.30 4.76 9.07
CA ILE A 315 9.57 5.06 8.38
C ILE A 315 10.77 4.66 9.25
N TRP A 316 10.74 5.09 10.51
CA TRP A 316 11.84 4.88 11.45
C TRP A 316 11.90 3.47 12.00
N MET A 317 10.74 2.81 12.15
CA MET A 317 10.68 1.39 12.51
C MET A 317 11.26 0.51 11.40
N THR A 318 11.03 0.87 10.14
CA THR A 318 11.61 0.17 8.99
C THR A 318 13.14 0.36 8.94
N ALA A 319 13.61 1.58 9.19
CA ALA A 319 15.03 1.95 9.18
C ALA A 319 15.90 1.14 10.16
N HIS A 320 15.33 0.66 11.27
CA HIS A 320 16.01 -0.23 12.23
C HIS A 320 16.50 -1.56 11.61
N THR A 321 15.90 -1.98 10.50
CA THR A 321 16.30 -3.16 9.73
C THR A 321 17.01 -2.76 8.45
N THR A 322 16.40 -1.90 7.64
CA THR A 322 16.86 -1.64 6.26
C THR A 322 18.16 -0.87 6.17
N GLN A 323 18.47 0.04 7.09
CA GLN A 323 19.76 0.75 7.04
C GLN A 323 20.96 -0.13 7.46
N PHE A 324 20.72 -1.34 7.97
CA PHE A 324 21.74 -2.17 8.62
C PHE A 324 21.74 -3.62 8.14
N THR A 325 21.00 -3.91 7.06
CA THR A 325 20.92 -5.23 6.42
C THR A 325 20.78 -5.03 4.92
N GLU A 326 21.23 -6.00 4.12
CA GLU A 326 21.06 -5.98 2.66
C GLU A 326 20.51 -7.33 2.19
N ILE A 327 19.83 -7.34 1.04
CA ILE A 327 19.40 -8.59 0.41
C ILE A 327 20.61 -9.51 0.20
N GLY A 328 20.48 -10.76 0.64
CA GLY A 328 21.57 -11.76 0.59
C GLY A 328 22.30 -11.97 1.91
N TRP A 329 22.10 -11.11 2.92
CA TRP A 329 22.55 -11.35 4.29
C TRP A 329 21.95 -12.64 4.85
N LYS A 330 22.60 -13.24 5.85
CA LYS A 330 22.13 -14.47 6.48
C LYS A 330 21.71 -14.22 7.90
N TYR A 331 20.53 -14.72 8.26
CA TYR A 331 20.15 -14.84 9.66
C TYR A 331 21.02 -15.89 10.36
N PHE A 332 21.30 -15.68 11.63
CA PHE A 332 21.84 -16.74 12.49
C PHE A 332 20.78 -17.83 12.73
N LYS A 333 21.21 -19.00 13.22
CA LYS A 333 20.28 -20.08 13.58
C LYS A 333 19.46 -19.71 14.81
N HIS A 334 18.22 -20.19 14.86
CA HIS A 334 17.37 -20.12 16.05
C HIS A 334 18.09 -20.72 17.27
N GLY A 335 18.04 -20.00 18.40
CA GLY A 335 18.77 -20.32 19.63
C GLY A 335 20.24 -19.88 19.66
N TYR A 336 20.81 -19.46 18.53
CA TYR A 336 22.21 -19.02 18.38
C TYR A 336 22.32 -17.63 17.72
N GLY A 337 21.31 -16.79 17.91
CA GLY A 337 21.22 -15.44 17.35
C GLY A 337 19.81 -15.05 16.89
N VAL A 338 18.83 -15.95 16.98
CA VAL A 338 17.43 -15.65 16.67
C VAL A 338 16.54 -16.27 17.74
N GLY A 339 15.60 -15.51 18.30
CA GLY A 339 14.66 -16.05 19.27
C GLY A 339 13.81 -15.01 20.00
N ASN A 340 13.05 -15.51 20.97
CA ASN A 340 12.27 -14.70 21.90
C ASN A 340 13.04 -14.50 23.22
N PHE A 341 12.79 -13.37 23.88
CA PHE A 341 13.30 -13.15 25.23
C PHE A 341 12.43 -13.83 26.28
N THR A 342 13.03 -14.06 27.45
CA THR A 342 12.39 -14.74 28.59
C THR A 342 11.19 -13.93 29.10
N ASN A 343 11.33 -12.60 29.20
CA ASN A 343 10.28 -11.71 29.68
C ASN A 343 9.58 -10.93 28.53
N GLY A 344 9.49 -11.55 27.35
CA GLY A 344 8.79 -11.00 26.19
C GLY A 344 9.65 -10.08 25.30
N GLY A 345 9.21 -9.95 24.05
CA GLY A 345 10.00 -9.36 22.95
C GLY A 345 10.81 -10.41 22.19
N SER A 346 11.45 -9.99 21.12
CA SER A 346 12.22 -10.86 20.23
C SER A 346 13.48 -10.19 19.71
N TYR A 347 14.43 -11.01 19.23
CA TYR A 347 15.64 -10.55 18.59
C TYR A 347 16.00 -11.40 17.37
N VAL A 348 16.62 -10.74 16.41
CA VAL A 348 17.24 -11.37 15.24
C VAL A 348 18.66 -10.85 15.06
N VAL A 349 19.56 -11.73 14.64
CA VAL A 349 20.94 -11.40 14.31
C VAL A 349 21.21 -11.81 12.87
N LEU A 350 21.80 -10.90 12.11
CA LEU A 350 22.16 -11.09 10.72
C LEU A 350 23.64 -10.76 10.49
N THR A 351 24.22 -11.39 9.48
CA THR A 351 25.57 -11.10 9.00
C THR A 351 25.62 -10.91 7.49
N SER A 352 26.55 -10.08 7.03
CA SER A 352 26.84 -9.89 5.61
C SER A 352 27.38 -11.18 4.96
N PRO A 353 27.26 -11.34 3.63
CA PRO A 353 27.74 -12.54 2.93
C PRO A 353 29.23 -12.85 3.12
N ASP A 354 30.06 -11.83 3.31
CA ASP A 354 31.50 -11.92 3.59
C ASP A 354 31.84 -12.11 5.08
N GLU A 355 30.81 -12.18 5.94
CA GLU A 355 30.87 -12.32 7.39
C GLU A 355 31.68 -11.23 8.10
N GLN A 356 31.75 -10.02 7.52
CA GLN A 356 32.45 -8.87 8.11
C GLN A 356 31.54 -7.96 8.94
N GLN A 357 30.23 -7.95 8.67
CA GLN A 357 29.27 -7.09 9.35
C GLN A 357 28.31 -7.92 10.20
N LEU A 358 27.96 -7.40 11.38
CA LEU A 358 27.00 -8.00 12.29
C LEU A 358 25.93 -6.97 12.66
N THR A 359 24.66 -7.34 12.60
CA THR A 359 23.52 -6.53 13.04
C THR A 359 22.61 -7.34 13.94
N ILE A 360 22.29 -6.80 15.11
CA ILE A 360 21.36 -7.34 16.11
C ILE A 360 20.16 -6.37 16.17
N ILE A 361 18.95 -6.87 15.93
CA ILE A 361 17.72 -6.09 15.96
C ILE A 361 16.82 -6.66 17.04
N ILE A 362 16.37 -5.80 17.95
CA ILE A 362 15.68 -6.15 19.20
C ILE A 362 14.37 -5.37 19.23
N GLU A 363 13.27 -6.03 19.59
CA GLU A 363 11.98 -5.39 19.82
C GLU A 363 11.33 -5.92 21.10
N THR A 364 10.69 -5.03 21.86
CA THR A 364 9.91 -5.33 23.07
C THR A 364 8.55 -4.64 23.01
N LEU A 365 7.95 -4.57 21.81
CA LEU A 365 6.72 -3.83 21.60
C LEU A 365 5.52 -4.57 22.21
N SER A 366 4.80 -3.90 23.12
CA SER A 366 3.51 -4.39 23.59
C SER A 366 2.46 -4.16 22.52
N GLN A 367 1.67 -5.18 22.23
CA GLN A 367 0.50 -4.99 21.36
C GLN A 367 -0.55 -4.18 22.09
N ASP A 368 -0.83 -2.98 21.59
CA ASP A 368 -2.15 -2.39 21.75
C ASP A 368 -3.11 -3.12 20.78
N PRO A 369 -4.17 -3.80 21.27
CA PRO A 369 -5.16 -4.46 20.43
C PRO A 369 -5.88 -3.52 19.45
N SER A 370 -5.79 -2.20 19.63
CA SER A 370 -6.41 -1.19 18.77
C SER A 370 -5.57 -0.77 17.56
N GLU A 371 -4.29 -1.17 17.47
CA GLU A 371 -3.35 -0.67 16.45
C GLU A 371 -3.11 -1.61 15.25
N CYS A 372 -3.78 -2.77 15.18
CA CYS A 372 -3.76 -3.61 13.98
C CYS A 372 -5.11 -3.50 13.26
N THR A 373 -5.17 -2.65 12.25
CA THR A 373 -6.27 -2.60 11.28
C THR A 373 -6.25 -3.90 10.46
N ARG A 374 -7.13 -4.82 10.86
CA ARG A 374 -7.59 -6.03 10.15
C ARG A 374 -6.73 -7.30 10.26
N PRO A 375 -7.32 -8.39 10.82
CA PRO A 375 -8.21 -8.42 11.98
C PRO A 375 -7.43 -8.39 13.30
N ALA A 376 -7.86 -7.53 14.22
CA ALA A 376 -7.47 -7.54 15.62
C ALA A 376 -7.94 -8.83 16.30
N ARG A 377 -7.01 -9.75 16.60
CA ARG A 377 -7.10 -10.75 17.69
C ARG A 377 -5.80 -11.54 17.78
N PHE A 378 -4.84 -11.05 18.58
CA PHE A 378 -3.85 -11.91 19.24
C PHE A 378 -3.54 -11.44 20.65
N GLN A 379 -3.08 -12.40 21.45
CA GLN A 379 -3.00 -12.37 22.90
C GLN A 379 -2.05 -11.26 23.38
N TYR A 380 -2.56 -10.44 24.31
CA TYR A 380 -1.73 -9.58 25.15
C TYR A 380 -0.50 -10.35 25.65
N LEU A 381 0.70 -9.88 25.31
CA LEU A 381 1.88 -10.22 26.10
C LEU A 381 1.74 -9.47 27.43
N LYS A 382 0.98 -10.06 28.37
CA LYS A 382 0.75 -9.52 29.72
C LYS A 382 2.02 -9.40 30.59
N ASN A 383 3.20 -9.70 30.04
CA ASN A 383 4.43 -9.91 30.81
C ASN A 383 5.66 -9.20 30.25
N LEU A 384 5.53 -8.11 29.47
CA LEU A 384 6.71 -7.30 29.12
C LEU A 384 7.22 -6.59 30.38
N LYS A 385 8.30 -7.12 30.95
CA LYS A 385 9.01 -6.53 32.09
C LYS A 385 10.36 -6.02 31.63
N GLU A 386 10.86 -4.97 32.30
CA GLU A 386 12.25 -4.59 32.19
C GLU A 386 13.14 -5.81 32.46
N GLN A 387 14.14 -6.02 31.62
CA GLN A 387 15.03 -7.18 31.71
C GLN A 387 16.42 -6.82 31.22
N ILE A 388 17.43 -7.43 31.83
CA ILE A 388 18.82 -7.35 31.39
C ILE A 388 19.08 -8.53 30.45
N VAL A 389 19.43 -8.23 29.20
CA VAL A 389 19.79 -9.24 28.20
C VAL A 389 21.29 -9.22 27.98
N ASN A 390 21.91 -10.40 28.11
CA ASN A 390 23.33 -10.61 27.85
C ASN A 390 23.51 -11.40 26.56
N PHE A 391 24.07 -10.79 25.52
CA PHE A 391 24.45 -11.50 24.30
C PHE A 391 25.90 -11.94 24.37
N GLN A 392 26.14 -13.24 24.37
CA GLN A 392 27.47 -13.83 24.32
C GLN A 392 27.90 -14.07 22.87
N LEU A 393 28.91 -13.33 22.41
CA LEU A 393 29.48 -13.50 21.08
C LEU A 393 30.42 -14.71 21.06
N LYS A 394 30.18 -15.62 20.12
CA LYS A 394 30.98 -16.82 19.85
C LYS A 394 31.40 -16.87 18.39
N GLY A 395 32.19 -17.88 18.05
CA GLY A 395 32.67 -18.10 16.69
C GLY A 395 33.54 -16.94 16.19
N LYS A 396 33.36 -16.54 14.93
CA LYS A 396 34.22 -15.52 14.29
C LYS A 396 34.09 -14.12 14.88
N PHE A 397 32.95 -13.81 15.49
CA PHE A 397 32.70 -12.49 16.08
C PHE A 397 33.22 -12.38 17.52
N ALA A 398 33.65 -13.48 18.12
CA ALA A 398 34.26 -13.48 19.44
C ALA A 398 35.63 -12.79 19.40
N GLY A 399 35.77 -11.69 20.14
CA GLY A 399 37.04 -10.96 20.23
C GLY A 399 37.39 -10.11 19.00
N SER A 400 36.60 -10.12 17.94
CA SER A 400 36.79 -9.25 16.76
C SER A 400 35.98 -7.96 16.83
N ILE A 401 34.98 -7.89 17.72
CA ILE A 401 34.12 -6.73 17.92
C ILE A 401 34.39 -6.17 19.31
N GLU A 402 34.87 -4.92 19.37
CA GLU A 402 35.10 -4.20 20.63
C GLU A 402 33.88 -3.37 21.05
N SER A 403 33.10 -2.89 20.09
CA SER A 403 31.88 -2.11 20.32
C SER A 403 30.91 -2.22 19.13
N LEU A 404 29.62 -1.98 19.39
CA LEU A 404 28.58 -1.89 18.38
C LEU A 404 27.94 -0.50 18.40
N ASN A 405 27.71 0.08 17.22
CA ASN A 405 26.86 1.27 17.09
C ASN A 405 25.45 0.93 17.56
N ALA A 406 24.80 1.87 18.24
CA ALA A 406 23.46 1.65 18.79
C ALA A 406 22.45 2.69 18.27
N TRP A 407 21.30 2.19 17.84
CA TRP A 407 20.15 2.99 17.41
C TRP A 407 18.92 2.61 18.23
N TYR A 408 18.14 3.62 18.61
CA TYR A 408 17.05 3.47 19.57
C TYR A 408 15.76 4.13 19.10
N SER A 409 14.66 3.40 19.24
CA SER A 409 13.30 3.95 19.18
C SER A 409 12.47 3.50 20.38
N ARG A 410 11.54 4.35 20.79
CA ARG A 410 10.51 4.10 21.79
C ARG A 410 9.24 4.84 21.37
N PRO A 411 8.20 4.14 20.90
CA PRO A 411 6.88 4.74 20.71
C PRO A 411 6.43 5.47 21.98
N GLY A 412 5.72 6.58 21.80
CA GLY A 412 5.19 7.36 22.92
C GLY A 412 4.13 6.56 23.67
N TYR A 413 4.08 6.69 25.00
CA TYR A 413 3.00 6.14 25.80
C TYR A 413 2.68 7.08 26.94
N SER A 414 1.39 7.28 27.22
CA SER A 414 0.91 8.21 28.26
C SER A 414 1.54 9.61 28.10
N LYS A 415 2.21 10.14 29.14
CA LYS A 415 2.88 11.46 29.15
C LYS A 415 4.34 11.43 28.67
N VAL A 416 4.81 10.30 28.14
CA VAL A 416 6.20 10.13 27.72
C VAL A 416 6.31 10.38 26.21
N PRO A 417 7.07 11.40 25.76
CA PRO A 417 7.18 11.69 24.34
C PRO A 417 7.89 10.55 23.60
N PRO A 418 7.48 10.29 22.34
CA PRO A 418 8.14 9.29 21.51
C PRO A 418 9.58 9.68 21.20
N VAL A 419 10.41 8.67 20.98
CA VAL A 419 11.76 8.82 20.43
C VAL A 419 11.86 7.89 19.24
N TYR A 420 12.28 8.40 18.08
CA TYR A 420 12.42 7.57 16.88
C TYR A 420 13.82 7.70 16.30
N PHE A 421 14.43 6.56 16.00
CA PHE A 421 15.71 6.38 15.32
C PHE A 421 16.85 7.26 15.84
N LYS A 422 16.96 7.34 17.16
CA LYS A 422 18.00 8.13 17.84
C LYS A 422 19.30 7.31 17.88
N LYS A 423 20.40 7.89 17.37
CA LYS A 423 21.74 7.34 17.57
C LYS A 423 22.14 7.48 19.04
N MET A 424 22.58 6.38 19.64
CA MET A 424 23.03 6.30 21.02
C MET A 424 24.55 6.12 21.06
N ASP A 425 25.13 6.22 22.26
CA ASP A 425 26.54 5.87 22.45
C ASP A 425 26.77 4.38 22.10
N PRO A 426 27.93 4.04 21.50
CA PRO A 426 28.24 2.64 21.19
C PRO A 426 28.18 1.74 22.42
N VAL A 427 27.64 0.54 22.25
CA VAL A 427 27.59 -0.47 23.31
C VAL A 427 28.89 -1.26 23.27
N MET A 428 29.63 -1.25 24.37
CA MET A 428 30.92 -1.93 24.48
C MET A 428 30.74 -3.43 24.65
N VAL A 429 31.61 -4.21 23.98
CA VAL A 429 31.72 -5.65 24.16
C VAL A 429 32.73 -5.92 25.27
N GLN A 430 32.29 -6.48 26.39
CA GLN A 430 33.14 -6.80 27.54
C GLN A 430 33.26 -8.30 27.71
N ASN A 431 34.49 -8.83 27.69
CA ASN A 431 34.76 -10.27 27.80
C ASN A 431 33.95 -11.11 26.78
N GLY A 432 33.78 -10.61 25.56
CA GLY A 432 32.99 -11.26 24.51
C GLY A 432 31.47 -11.22 24.74
N SER A 433 30.98 -10.38 25.65
CA SER A 433 29.55 -10.23 25.95
C SER A 433 29.08 -8.79 25.81
N ILE A 434 27.86 -8.62 25.35
CA ILE A 434 27.11 -7.36 25.32
C ILE A 434 26.03 -7.45 26.40
N SER A 435 25.91 -6.44 27.25
CA SER A 435 24.83 -6.37 28.25
C SER A 435 23.98 -5.14 27.96
N LEU A 436 22.66 -5.31 27.83
CA LEU A 436 21.72 -4.25 27.55
C LEU A 436 20.49 -4.40 28.46
N THR A 437 20.10 -3.32 29.12
CA THR A 437 18.80 -3.25 29.81
C THR A 437 17.75 -2.81 28.81
N ILE A 438 16.76 -3.68 28.55
CA ILE A 438 15.65 -3.39 27.64
C ILE A 438 14.35 -3.23 28.44
N LYS A 439 13.56 -2.23 28.06
CA LYS A 439 12.26 -1.92 28.69
C LYS A 439 11.11 -2.23 27.73
N GLN A 440 9.89 -2.05 28.19
CA GLN A 440 8.71 -2.19 27.33
C GLN A 440 8.68 -1.09 26.26
N ASN A 441 8.19 -1.44 25.07
CA ASN A 441 8.01 -0.55 23.93
C ASN A 441 9.31 0.06 23.42
N GLU A 442 10.37 -0.75 23.31
CA GLU A 442 11.65 -0.32 22.76
C GLU A 442 12.01 -1.11 21.51
N VAL A 443 12.71 -0.44 20.61
CA VAL A 443 13.39 -1.05 19.47
C VAL A 443 14.84 -0.62 19.50
N TRP A 444 15.75 -1.60 19.46
CA TRP A 444 17.17 -1.38 19.45
C TRP A 444 17.80 -2.04 18.22
N THR A 445 18.71 -1.34 17.55
CA THR A 445 19.62 -1.95 16.58
C THR A 445 21.04 -1.76 17.07
N LEU A 446 21.76 -2.87 17.29
CA LEU A 446 23.18 -2.89 17.60
C LEU A 446 23.94 -3.44 16.39
N THR A 447 24.89 -2.69 15.84
CA THR A 447 25.51 -3.07 14.57
C THR A 447 26.95 -2.61 14.42
N THR A 448 27.75 -3.35 13.65
CA THR A 448 29.07 -2.91 13.18
C THR A 448 28.97 -1.94 12.01
N VAL A 449 27.83 -1.88 11.33
CA VAL A 449 27.59 -0.97 10.20
C VAL A 449 27.64 0.48 10.69
N THR A 450 28.40 1.31 9.99
CA THR A 450 28.68 2.71 10.39
C THR A 450 27.86 3.74 9.61
N THR A 451 27.14 3.33 8.57
CA THR A 451 26.47 4.22 7.60
C THR A 451 25.12 4.75 8.06
N GLY A 452 24.56 4.21 9.15
CA GLY A 452 23.24 4.59 9.65
C GLY A 452 23.10 6.10 9.85
N ASN A 453 21.98 6.65 9.44
CA ASN A 453 21.70 8.08 9.51
C ASN A 453 20.19 8.35 9.59
N LYS A 454 19.81 9.28 10.46
CA LYS A 454 18.44 9.79 10.56
C LYS A 454 18.29 10.98 9.64
N GLY A 455 17.83 10.74 8.42
CA GLY A 455 17.57 11.78 7.43
C GLY A 455 16.58 12.84 7.93
N SER A 456 16.79 14.09 7.53
CA SER A 456 15.88 15.18 7.87
C SER A 456 15.88 16.24 6.78
N TYR A 457 14.70 16.72 6.42
CA TYR A 457 14.51 17.97 5.69
C TYR A 457 13.82 18.98 6.61
N PRO A 458 14.29 20.24 6.69
CA PRO A 458 13.63 21.29 7.46
C PRO A 458 12.44 21.88 6.68
N ASN A 459 11.51 22.53 7.39
CA ASN A 459 10.46 23.38 6.81
C ASN A 459 9.42 22.64 5.95
N ILE A 460 8.79 21.60 6.51
CA ILE A 460 7.57 21.04 5.94
C ILE A 460 6.48 22.13 5.95
N PRO A 461 5.81 22.45 4.83
CA PRO A 461 4.71 23.41 4.78
C PRO A 461 3.58 23.03 5.73
N ASP A 462 2.79 24.00 6.20
CA ASP A 462 1.59 23.72 6.98
C ASP A 462 0.52 23.05 6.10
N SER A 463 -0.29 22.19 6.73
CA SER A 463 -1.45 21.57 6.06
C SER A 463 -2.56 22.61 5.87
N GLY A 464 -3.41 22.38 4.86
CA GLY A 464 -4.55 23.26 4.55
C GLY A 464 -5.59 22.56 3.69
N PRO A 465 -6.82 23.12 3.64
CA PRO A 465 -7.91 22.55 2.84
C PRO A 465 -7.63 22.64 1.34
N PHE A 466 -8.38 21.88 0.53
CA PHE A 466 -8.29 21.95 -0.92
C PHE A 466 -8.59 23.38 -1.42
N PRO A 467 -7.81 23.95 -2.36
CA PRO A 467 -8.03 25.30 -2.85
C PRO A 467 -9.31 25.40 -3.69
N ILE A 468 -10.21 26.30 -3.31
CA ILE A 468 -11.38 26.70 -4.12
C ILE A 468 -11.49 28.23 -4.20
N PRO A 469 -11.90 28.81 -5.35
CA PRO A 469 -12.35 28.14 -6.56
C PRO A 469 -11.23 27.42 -7.31
N TYR A 470 -11.58 26.38 -8.07
CA TYR A 470 -10.68 25.61 -8.92
C TYR A 470 -11.28 25.41 -10.30
N ALA A 471 -10.44 25.42 -11.33
CA ALA A 471 -10.81 25.13 -12.71
C ALA A 471 -9.75 24.24 -13.36
N GLU A 472 -10.18 23.36 -14.27
CA GLU A 472 -9.34 22.45 -15.05
C GLU A 472 -9.83 22.40 -16.49
N ASP A 473 -8.95 22.79 -17.41
CA ASP A 473 -9.15 22.76 -18.86
C ASP A 473 -8.36 21.61 -19.53
N PHE A 474 -7.59 20.83 -18.75
CA PHE A 474 -6.80 19.68 -19.20
C PHE A 474 -5.69 20.00 -20.21
N GLU A 475 -5.47 21.27 -20.56
CA GLU A 475 -4.50 21.69 -21.59
C GLU A 475 -3.05 21.47 -21.14
N GLY A 476 -2.82 21.48 -19.82
CA GLY A 476 -1.51 21.31 -19.18
C GLY A 476 -0.95 19.88 -19.20
N TYR A 477 -1.73 18.87 -19.61
CA TYR A 477 -1.35 17.46 -19.52
C TYR A 477 -0.85 16.89 -20.84
N SER A 478 -0.17 15.75 -20.79
CA SER A 478 0.12 14.94 -21.99
C SER A 478 -1.05 14.02 -22.33
N VAL A 479 -1.20 13.66 -23.61
CA VAL A 479 -2.17 12.61 -24.00
C VAL A 479 -1.80 11.30 -23.32
N GLY A 480 -2.78 10.60 -22.76
CA GLY A 480 -2.62 9.38 -21.95
C GLY A 480 -2.32 9.63 -20.46
N GLU A 481 -2.12 10.89 -20.06
CA GLU A 481 -1.87 11.23 -18.65
C GLU A 481 -3.18 11.23 -17.85
N GLU A 482 -3.12 10.79 -16.59
CA GLU A 482 -4.24 10.85 -15.67
C GLU A 482 -4.30 12.25 -15.01
N PRO A 483 -5.44 12.96 -15.03
CA PRO A 483 -5.55 14.27 -14.39
C PRO A 483 -5.25 14.23 -12.88
N TYR A 484 -4.56 15.23 -12.34
CA TYR A 484 -3.89 15.11 -11.05
C TYR A 484 -4.82 14.96 -9.82
N TYR A 485 -5.89 15.76 -9.74
CA TYR A 485 -6.81 15.77 -8.59
C TYR A 485 -8.08 14.96 -8.83
N PHE A 486 -8.18 14.26 -9.95
CA PHE A 486 -9.26 13.35 -10.24
C PHE A 486 -8.84 11.96 -9.79
N ALA A 487 -9.43 11.43 -8.71
CA ALA A 487 -9.17 10.09 -8.22
C ALA A 487 -10.24 9.13 -8.76
N GLN A 488 -9.89 8.42 -9.83
CA GLN A 488 -10.74 7.40 -10.43
C GLN A 488 -11.05 6.26 -9.43
N GLN A 489 -12.34 5.97 -9.25
CA GLN A 489 -12.87 4.98 -8.31
C GLN A 489 -13.48 3.78 -9.03
N ILE A 490 -14.04 3.97 -10.23
CA ILE A 490 -14.53 2.91 -11.11
C ILE A 490 -14.27 3.36 -12.55
N GLY A 491 -13.72 2.50 -13.41
CA GLY A 491 -13.27 2.87 -14.76
C GLY A 491 -11.87 3.47 -14.79
N SER A 492 -11.44 3.97 -15.95
CA SER A 492 -10.12 4.59 -16.13
C SER A 492 -10.27 5.89 -16.92
N PHE A 493 -9.63 6.96 -16.44
CA PHE A 493 -9.79 8.32 -16.96
C PHE A 493 -8.46 8.93 -17.37
N GLU A 494 -8.33 9.27 -18.66
CA GLU A 494 -7.07 9.74 -19.24
C GLU A 494 -7.30 10.98 -20.10
N VAL A 495 -6.28 11.82 -20.25
CA VAL A 495 -6.33 12.96 -21.14
C VAL A 495 -6.23 12.49 -22.59
N GLY A 496 -7.22 12.85 -23.40
CA GLY A 496 -7.16 12.74 -24.86
C GLY A 496 -7.12 14.09 -25.54
N GLU A 497 -6.97 14.07 -26.86
CA GLU A 497 -6.91 15.27 -27.69
C GLU A 497 -7.77 15.10 -28.94
N SER A 498 -8.49 16.16 -29.32
CA SER A 498 -9.17 16.28 -30.61
C SER A 498 -9.16 17.73 -31.06
N ASP A 499 -8.82 17.96 -32.34
CA ASP A 499 -8.77 19.30 -32.95
C ASP A 499 -7.93 20.34 -32.17
N GLY A 500 -6.90 19.88 -31.46
CA GLY A 500 -6.00 20.71 -30.64
C GLY A 500 -6.55 21.10 -29.27
N ASN A 501 -7.69 20.53 -28.85
CA ASN A 501 -8.28 20.67 -27.52
C ASN A 501 -8.06 19.38 -26.73
N LYS A 502 -7.61 19.49 -25.48
CA LYS A 502 -7.44 18.36 -24.57
C LYS A 502 -8.61 18.26 -23.60
N PHE A 503 -8.92 17.04 -23.22
CA PHE A 503 -10.06 16.74 -22.35
C PHE A 503 -9.86 15.41 -21.66
N MET A 504 -10.50 15.21 -20.52
CA MET A 504 -10.50 13.92 -19.83
C MET A 504 -11.47 12.94 -20.51
N LYS A 505 -11.05 11.68 -20.68
CA LYS A 505 -11.80 10.61 -21.34
C LYS A 505 -11.93 9.40 -20.44
N GLN A 506 -13.14 8.86 -20.32
CA GLN A 506 -13.38 7.55 -19.73
C GLN A 506 -13.05 6.47 -20.78
N MET A 507 -12.15 5.54 -20.45
CA MET A 507 -11.55 4.58 -21.39
C MET A 507 -12.16 3.16 -21.34
N VAL A 508 -12.73 2.75 -20.21
CA VAL A 508 -13.28 1.41 -20.00
C VAL A 508 -14.63 1.26 -20.70
N ILE A 509 -14.73 0.25 -21.57
CA ILE A 509 -15.95 -0.06 -22.34
C ILE A 509 -16.54 -1.43 -22.00
N ASP A 510 -15.73 -2.31 -21.40
CA ASP A 510 -16.10 -3.66 -21.01
C ASP A 510 -15.91 -3.82 -19.50
N GLU A 511 -16.79 -4.58 -18.86
CA GLU A 511 -16.65 -4.94 -17.45
C GLU A 511 -15.32 -5.71 -17.23
N PRO A 512 -14.42 -5.21 -16.38
CA PRO A 512 -13.11 -5.82 -16.16
C PRO A 512 -13.18 -7.09 -15.30
N VAL A 513 -12.07 -7.84 -15.25
CA VAL A 513 -11.87 -8.95 -14.30
C VAL A 513 -11.58 -8.36 -12.93
N HIS A 514 -12.60 -8.29 -12.09
CA HIS A 514 -12.55 -7.61 -10.80
C HIS A 514 -11.62 -8.31 -9.79
N TRP A 515 -11.12 -7.56 -8.81
CA TRP A 515 -10.36 -8.13 -7.70
C TRP A 515 -11.27 -8.93 -6.75
N TYR A 516 -10.87 -10.12 -6.30
CA TYR A 516 -11.75 -11.06 -5.56
C TYR A 516 -12.52 -10.47 -4.36
N TRP A 517 -12.00 -9.44 -3.70
CA TRP A 517 -12.66 -8.79 -2.55
C TRP A 517 -13.47 -7.55 -2.88
N CYS A 518 -13.51 -7.15 -4.16
CA CYS A 518 -14.04 -5.87 -4.60
C CYS A 518 -14.83 -6.05 -5.90
N HIS A 519 -16.14 -5.83 -5.83
CA HIS A 519 -17.07 -6.10 -6.95
C HIS A 519 -17.77 -4.85 -7.45
N VAL A 520 -17.20 -3.66 -7.20
CA VAL A 520 -17.85 -2.40 -7.60
C VAL A 520 -17.90 -2.23 -9.13
N ASP A 521 -16.98 -2.87 -9.85
CA ASP A 521 -16.93 -2.85 -11.31
C ASP A 521 -18.16 -3.54 -11.96
N ASN A 522 -18.82 -4.46 -11.24
CA ASN A 522 -20.06 -5.12 -11.68
C ASN A 522 -21.24 -4.14 -11.78
N GLY A 523 -21.10 -2.93 -11.22
CA GLY A 523 -22.08 -1.85 -11.36
C GLY A 523 -22.21 -1.32 -12.79
N ASN A 524 -21.29 -1.69 -13.69
CA ASN A 524 -21.26 -1.25 -15.10
C ASN A 524 -21.43 0.27 -15.21
N THR A 525 -20.64 1.01 -14.45
CA THR A 525 -20.67 2.46 -14.32
C THR A 525 -19.23 2.94 -14.19
N SER A 526 -18.97 4.23 -14.29
CA SER A 526 -17.68 4.80 -13.89
C SER A 526 -17.87 5.88 -12.84
N LEU A 527 -16.82 6.16 -12.07
CA LEU A 527 -16.82 7.15 -11.00
C LEU A 527 -15.42 7.73 -10.87
N ASN A 528 -15.32 9.05 -10.88
CA ASN A 528 -14.09 9.79 -10.64
C ASN A 528 -14.37 10.93 -9.67
N VAL A 529 -13.78 10.86 -8.47
CA VAL A 529 -14.02 11.82 -7.38
C VAL A 529 -12.97 12.92 -7.39
N PHE A 530 -13.37 14.12 -6.98
CA PHE A 530 -12.55 15.32 -7.02
C PHE A 530 -12.74 16.17 -5.76
N GLY A 531 -11.62 16.68 -5.23
CA GLY A 531 -11.60 17.76 -4.26
C GLY A 531 -11.66 17.31 -2.79
N ASP A 532 -12.40 18.05 -1.96
CA ASP A 532 -12.42 17.85 -0.51
C ASP A 532 -13.69 17.14 -0.04
N TYR A 533 -13.53 16.06 0.72
CA TYR A 533 -14.64 15.31 1.30
C TYR A 533 -15.49 16.14 2.27
N GLN A 534 -14.93 17.22 2.84
CA GLN A 534 -15.62 18.06 3.82
C GLN A 534 -16.55 19.11 3.19
N TRP A 535 -16.57 19.24 1.86
CA TRP A 535 -17.39 20.24 1.19
C TRP A 535 -18.89 20.01 1.41
N GLN A 536 -19.57 21.08 1.82
CA GLN A 536 -21.02 21.11 2.06
C GLN A 536 -21.72 21.95 1.00
N ASP A 537 -21.39 23.24 0.92
CA ASP A 537 -22.03 24.19 0.01
C ASP A 537 -21.12 24.47 -1.18
N VAL A 538 -21.45 23.89 -2.33
CA VAL A 538 -20.60 23.88 -3.54
C VAL A 538 -21.42 24.06 -4.81
N SER A 539 -20.80 24.72 -5.78
CA SER A 539 -21.23 24.76 -7.19
C SER A 539 -20.17 24.08 -8.03
N ALA A 540 -20.56 23.05 -8.78
CA ALA A 540 -19.71 22.39 -9.75
C ALA A 540 -20.30 22.52 -11.17
N ALA A 541 -19.41 22.60 -12.17
CA ALA A 541 -19.77 22.56 -13.57
C ALA A 541 -18.74 21.75 -14.37
N VAL A 542 -19.19 21.13 -15.46
CA VAL A 542 -18.33 20.38 -16.38
C VAL A 542 -18.96 20.32 -17.76
N ALA A 543 -18.17 20.53 -18.80
CA ALA A 543 -18.58 20.29 -20.18
C ALA A 543 -18.48 18.79 -20.48
N VAL A 544 -19.49 18.22 -21.14
CA VAL A 544 -19.53 16.80 -21.48
C VAL A 544 -19.86 16.56 -22.94
N GLN A 545 -19.31 15.47 -23.48
CA GLN A 545 -19.58 15.05 -24.85
C GLN A 545 -19.58 13.52 -25.00
N LEU A 546 -20.56 13.00 -25.72
CA LEU A 546 -20.70 11.59 -26.11
C LEU A 546 -20.69 11.47 -27.63
N GLN A 547 -19.50 11.30 -28.21
CA GLN A 547 -19.32 11.16 -29.67
C GLN A 547 -18.56 9.87 -30.03
N GLY A 548 -18.93 9.27 -31.16
CA GLY A 548 -18.25 8.09 -31.72
C GLY A 548 -18.94 6.76 -31.45
N GLN A 549 -18.15 5.68 -31.48
CA GLN A 549 -18.60 4.31 -31.18
C GLN A 549 -18.26 3.95 -29.72
N ASN A 550 -18.95 2.95 -29.17
CA ASN A 550 -18.78 2.47 -27.80
C ASN A 550 -18.92 3.57 -26.73
N THR A 551 -19.70 4.61 -27.03
CA THR A 551 -20.03 5.67 -26.06
C THR A 551 -20.93 5.14 -24.97
N SER A 552 -20.81 5.70 -23.76
CA SER A 552 -21.83 5.53 -22.73
C SER A 552 -23.21 6.03 -23.20
N ASP A 553 -24.27 5.69 -22.47
CA ASP A 553 -25.62 6.22 -22.66
C ASP A 553 -25.85 7.52 -21.88
N ALA A 554 -25.20 7.64 -20.72
CA ALA A 554 -25.23 8.82 -19.87
C ALA A 554 -23.87 9.20 -19.29
N VAL A 555 -23.79 10.46 -18.92
CA VAL A 555 -22.75 11.04 -18.06
C VAL A 555 -23.42 11.64 -16.84
N PHE A 556 -22.69 11.82 -15.75
CA PHE A 556 -23.21 12.52 -14.58
C PHE A 556 -22.21 13.52 -14.00
N LEU A 557 -22.79 14.50 -13.31
CA LEU A 557 -22.10 15.36 -12.35
C LEU A 557 -22.76 15.16 -10.99
N ALA A 558 -21.95 14.99 -9.95
CA ALA A 558 -22.41 14.78 -8.59
C ALA A 558 -21.75 15.74 -7.62
N VAL A 559 -22.49 16.11 -6.57
CA VAL A 559 -21.98 16.84 -5.41
C VAL A 559 -22.32 16.08 -4.14
N ARG A 560 -21.47 16.23 -3.11
CA ARG A 560 -21.57 15.49 -1.84
C ARG A 560 -21.53 13.96 -2.03
N ALA A 561 -20.67 13.50 -2.94
CA ALA A 561 -20.32 12.09 -3.13
C ALA A 561 -19.64 11.55 -1.85
N THR A 562 -20.26 10.56 -1.19
CA THR A 562 -19.91 10.17 0.19
C THR A 562 -19.02 8.93 0.32
N SER A 563 -18.75 8.21 -0.77
CA SER A 563 -18.02 6.95 -0.68
C SER A 563 -17.25 6.65 -1.95
N GLY A 564 -16.04 6.14 -1.81
CA GLY A 564 -15.23 5.61 -2.91
C GLY A 564 -14.71 4.21 -2.58
N GLY A 565 -13.67 3.79 -3.28
CA GLY A 565 -13.04 2.50 -3.07
C GLY A 565 -13.98 1.32 -3.33
N CYS A 566 -13.75 0.22 -2.64
CA CYS A 566 -14.60 -0.98 -2.74
C CYS A 566 -16.02 -0.85 -2.17
N VAL A 567 -16.40 0.33 -1.68
CA VAL A 567 -17.76 0.64 -1.24
C VAL A 567 -18.42 1.71 -2.10
N ALA A 568 -17.85 2.07 -3.25
CA ALA A 568 -18.37 3.08 -4.17
C ALA A 568 -19.81 2.80 -4.63
N LEU A 569 -20.26 1.53 -4.75
CA LEU A 569 -21.66 1.26 -5.10
C LEU A 569 -22.65 1.50 -3.94
N ASN A 570 -22.18 1.58 -2.70
CA ASN A 570 -22.99 2.00 -1.54
C ASN A 570 -23.06 3.54 -1.43
N GLU A 571 -22.45 4.25 -2.37
CA GLU A 571 -22.33 5.69 -2.31
C GLU A 571 -23.69 6.38 -2.30
N THR A 572 -23.81 7.32 -1.36
CA THR A 572 -24.85 8.33 -1.39
C THR A 572 -24.28 9.66 -1.88
N GLY A 573 -25.11 10.46 -2.53
CA GLY A 573 -24.70 11.78 -3.04
C GLY A 573 -25.88 12.48 -3.69
N LEU A 574 -25.63 13.54 -4.43
CA LEU A 574 -26.63 14.21 -5.25
C LEU A 574 -26.13 14.12 -6.69
N PHE A 575 -26.65 13.15 -7.45
CA PHE A 575 -26.17 12.83 -8.80
C PHE A 575 -27.16 13.31 -9.85
N MET A 576 -26.70 14.16 -10.77
CA MET A 576 -27.45 14.56 -11.96
C MET A 576 -26.91 13.80 -13.18
N PHE A 577 -27.63 12.76 -13.59
CA PHE A 577 -27.37 12.04 -14.84
C PHE A 577 -28.01 12.76 -16.02
N PHE A 578 -27.28 12.82 -17.13
CA PHE A 578 -27.70 13.40 -18.39
C PHE A 578 -27.57 12.36 -19.50
N TYR A 579 -28.70 12.11 -20.18
CA TYR A 579 -28.81 11.18 -21.31
C TYR A 579 -29.04 12.02 -22.58
N PRO A 580 -27.98 12.49 -23.27
CA PRO A 580 -28.11 13.43 -24.39
C PRO A 580 -28.90 12.84 -25.56
N LYS A 581 -28.69 11.55 -25.89
CA LYS A 581 -29.40 10.86 -26.97
C LYS A 581 -30.92 10.78 -26.72
N GLU A 582 -31.31 10.65 -25.46
CA GLU A 582 -32.71 10.58 -25.04
C GLU A 582 -33.30 11.96 -24.66
N GLN A 583 -32.46 13.02 -24.67
CA GLN A 583 -32.83 14.37 -24.26
C GLN A 583 -33.53 14.41 -22.89
N ARG A 584 -32.95 13.70 -21.90
CA ARG A 584 -33.50 13.64 -20.54
C ARG A 584 -32.41 13.71 -19.47
N PHE A 585 -32.84 14.06 -18.26
CA PHE A 585 -32.02 13.97 -17.05
C PHE A 585 -32.68 13.08 -16.00
N VAL A 586 -31.86 12.55 -15.09
CA VAL A 586 -32.28 11.82 -13.89
C VAL A 586 -31.50 12.37 -12.71
N LEU A 587 -32.20 12.83 -11.68
CA LEU A 587 -31.63 13.23 -10.41
C LEU A 587 -31.86 12.12 -9.39
N THR A 588 -30.79 11.62 -8.78
CA THR A 588 -30.81 10.48 -7.83
C THR A 588 -29.90 10.74 -6.64
N VAL A 589 -30.08 9.95 -5.57
CA VAL A 589 -29.23 10.00 -4.38
C VAL A 589 -28.19 8.89 -4.28
N ASP A 590 -28.12 8.02 -5.27
CA ASP A 590 -27.15 6.92 -5.37
C ASP A 590 -26.68 6.71 -6.81
N LEU A 591 -25.44 6.20 -6.96
CA LEU A 591 -24.74 6.02 -8.22
C LEU A 591 -25.46 5.09 -9.20
N LEU A 592 -26.19 4.08 -8.71
CA LEU A 592 -26.89 3.08 -9.52
C LEU A 592 -28.32 3.48 -9.90
N GLN A 593 -28.74 4.72 -9.58
CA GLN A 593 -30.06 5.25 -9.90
C GLN A 593 -31.22 4.45 -9.28
N HIS A 594 -31.02 3.79 -8.14
CA HIS A 594 -32.09 3.05 -7.44
C HIS A 594 -33.09 3.99 -6.75
N ASN A 595 -32.64 5.14 -6.27
CA ASN A 595 -33.42 6.12 -5.52
C ASN A 595 -33.52 7.45 -6.27
N VAL A 596 -34.29 7.42 -7.37
CA VAL A 596 -34.57 8.61 -8.20
C VAL A 596 -35.41 9.62 -7.43
N LEU A 597 -34.93 10.86 -7.34
CA LEU A 597 -35.67 12.00 -6.81
C LEU A 597 -36.63 12.58 -7.85
N MET A 598 -36.14 12.76 -9.07
CA MET A 598 -36.92 13.24 -10.21
C MET A 598 -36.23 12.92 -11.53
N SER A 599 -36.98 13.01 -12.62
CA SER A 599 -36.46 12.95 -13.98
C SER A 599 -37.27 13.89 -14.86
N GLY A 600 -36.70 14.31 -15.98
CA GLY A 600 -37.36 15.25 -16.88
C GLY A 600 -36.67 15.35 -18.23
N LYS A 601 -37.25 16.14 -19.14
CA LYS A 601 -36.68 16.41 -20.45
C LYS A 601 -35.64 17.53 -20.37
N VAL A 602 -34.67 17.49 -21.28
CA VAL A 602 -33.70 18.55 -21.54
C VAL A 602 -33.96 19.05 -22.96
N ASN A 603 -34.40 20.30 -23.11
CA ASN A 603 -34.80 20.83 -24.42
C ASN A 603 -33.62 21.43 -25.20
N LYS A 604 -32.55 21.84 -24.51
CA LYS A 604 -31.37 22.48 -25.09
C LYS A 604 -30.16 21.53 -25.11
N VAL A 605 -30.30 20.36 -25.71
CA VAL A 605 -29.16 19.46 -26.02
C VAL A 605 -28.47 19.92 -27.29
N THR A 606 -27.14 19.99 -27.29
CA THR A 606 -26.36 20.40 -28.45
C THR A 606 -25.78 19.18 -29.18
N ASN A 607 -25.27 19.40 -30.39
CA ASN A 607 -24.46 18.38 -31.10
C ASN A 607 -22.96 18.47 -30.71
N ASN A 608 -22.61 19.33 -29.74
CA ASN A 608 -21.24 19.59 -29.34
C ASN A 608 -21.09 19.31 -27.83
N TRP A 609 -20.36 20.14 -27.10
CA TRP A 609 -20.23 20.09 -25.66
C TRP A 609 -21.49 20.65 -24.98
N ASP A 610 -22.07 19.88 -24.07
CA ASP A 610 -23.13 20.33 -23.19
C ASP A 610 -22.55 20.60 -21.79
N VAL A 611 -22.89 21.72 -21.16
CA VAL A 611 -22.38 22.07 -19.83
C VAL A 611 -23.37 21.62 -18.76
N LEU A 612 -22.96 20.69 -17.90
CA LEU A 612 -23.69 20.31 -16.69
C LEU A 612 -23.33 21.30 -15.58
N THR A 613 -24.31 21.75 -14.81
CA THR A 613 -24.07 22.54 -13.59
C THR A 613 -24.94 22.01 -12.45
N LEU A 614 -24.33 21.81 -11.28
CA LEU A 614 -25.01 21.33 -10.07
C LEU A 614 -24.56 22.14 -8.86
N GLN A 615 -25.52 22.72 -8.14
CA GLN A 615 -25.25 23.62 -7.01
C GLN A 615 -26.06 23.21 -5.79
N VAL A 616 -25.40 23.07 -4.65
CA VAL A 616 -26.05 22.76 -3.37
C VAL A 616 -25.66 23.81 -2.32
N LYS A 617 -26.67 24.42 -1.70
CA LYS A 617 -26.50 25.39 -0.60
C LYS A 617 -27.46 25.08 0.53
N GLY A 618 -26.94 24.66 1.67
CA GLY A 618 -27.71 24.09 2.76
C GLY A 618 -28.52 22.88 2.29
N SER A 619 -29.84 23.06 2.18
CA SER A 619 -30.79 22.06 1.68
C SER A 619 -31.40 22.42 0.32
N ARG A 620 -30.94 23.48 -0.35
CA ARG A 620 -31.42 23.84 -1.70
C ARG A 620 -30.47 23.28 -2.73
N LEU A 621 -31.00 22.57 -3.71
CA LEU A 621 -30.26 21.95 -4.81
C LEU A 621 -30.82 22.47 -6.14
N THR A 622 -29.95 22.98 -6.99
CA THR A 622 -30.30 23.45 -8.34
C THR A 622 -29.40 22.78 -9.36
N GLY A 623 -29.96 22.47 -10.53
CA GLY A 623 -29.23 21.83 -11.62
C GLY A 623 -29.66 22.35 -12.98
N ALA A 624 -28.70 22.44 -13.89
CA ALA A 624 -28.90 22.96 -15.23
C ALA A 624 -28.08 22.17 -16.26
N VAL A 625 -28.58 22.17 -17.50
CA VAL A 625 -27.81 21.80 -18.70
C VAL A 625 -27.76 23.03 -19.61
N ASN A 626 -26.56 23.44 -19.99
CA ASN A 626 -26.30 24.67 -20.75
C ASN A 626 -26.92 25.89 -20.06
N THR A 627 -27.91 26.52 -20.70
CA THR A 627 -28.65 27.69 -20.19
C THR A 627 -30.07 27.32 -19.76
N GLU A 628 -30.38 26.04 -19.61
CA GLU A 628 -31.68 25.54 -19.19
C GLU A 628 -31.60 25.04 -17.74
N GLU A 629 -32.27 25.77 -16.83
CA GLU A 629 -32.50 25.27 -15.47
C GLU A 629 -33.48 24.09 -15.53
N LEU A 630 -33.05 22.95 -15.00
CA LEU A 630 -33.82 21.70 -15.03
C LEU A 630 -34.64 21.51 -13.75
N PHE A 631 -34.09 21.93 -12.61
CA PHE A 631 -34.75 21.84 -11.31
C PHE A 631 -34.15 22.81 -10.29
N ASP A 632 -34.99 23.19 -9.33
CA ASP A 632 -34.65 23.90 -8.10
C ASP A 632 -35.52 23.33 -6.98
N ILE A 633 -34.93 22.48 -6.15
CA ILE A 633 -35.65 21.68 -5.17
C ILE A 633 -34.98 21.77 -3.79
N LYS A 634 -35.74 21.34 -2.77
CA LYS A 634 -35.17 21.04 -1.46
C LYS A 634 -34.64 19.61 -1.44
N THR A 635 -33.42 19.40 -0.96
CA THR A 635 -32.80 18.08 -0.80
C THR A 635 -33.65 17.23 0.16
N PRO A 636 -34.14 16.05 -0.27
CA PRO A 636 -35.01 15.22 0.55
C PRO A 636 -34.26 14.38 1.58
N VAL A 637 -32.91 14.34 1.51
CA VAL A 637 -32.03 13.52 2.36
C VAL A 637 -30.99 14.41 3.03
N GLU A 638 -30.63 14.09 4.28
CA GLU A 638 -29.52 14.74 5.02
C GLU A 638 -28.16 14.20 4.54
N ILE A 639 -27.80 14.50 3.29
CA ILE A 639 -26.43 14.30 2.79
C ILE A 639 -25.69 15.62 3.05
N SER A 640 -24.81 15.64 4.06
CA SER A 640 -24.21 16.88 4.58
C SER A 640 -22.98 17.33 3.81
N ASN A 641 -22.13 16.39 3.38
CA ASN A 641 -20.83 16.68 2.79
C ASN A 641 -20.38 15.55 1.86
N GLY A 642 -19.36 15.82 1.05
CA GLY A 642 -18.69 14.82 0.23
C GLY A 642 -17.97 15.48 -0.95
N TRP A 643 -17.33 14.66 -1.78
CA TRP A 643 -16.62 15.13 -2.97
C TRP A 643 -17.56 15.68 -4.05
N VAL A 644 -16.98 16.31 -5.05
CA VAL A 644 -17.59 16.41 -6.39
C VAL A 644 -17.18 15.17 -7.18
N ALA A 645 -18.05 14.65 -8.04
CA ALA A 645 -17.70 13.51 -8.86
C ALA A 645 -18.27 13.62 -10.27
N VAL A 646 -17.60 12.96 -11.22
CA VAL A 646 -18.05 12.78 -12.60
C VAL A 646 -17.94 11.32 -12.99
N GLY A 647 -18.68 10.91 -14.01
CA GLY A 647 -18.61 9.55 -14.52
C GLY A 647 -19.67 9.26 -15.56
N THR A 648 -19.83 7.97 -15.88
CA THR A 648 -20.64 7.46 -16.98
C THR A 648 -21.55 6.34 -16.50
N TYR A 649 -22.69 6.17 -17.17
CA TYR A 649 -23.53 4.98 -17.01
C TYR A 649 -24.17 4.61 -18.36
N PRO A 650 -24.00 3.36 -18.86
CA PRO A 650 -23.10 2.33 -18.34
C PRO A 650 -21.60 2.66 -18.57
N TYR A 651 -20.71 1.65 -18.52
CA TYR A 651 -19.38 1.79 -19.12
C TYR A 651 -19.48 2.21 -20.60
N GLY A 652 -18.47 2.95 -21.05
CA GLY A 652 -18.40 3.48 -22.40
C GLY A 652 -17.66 4.81 -22.45
N ILE A 653 -17.21 5.15 -23.66
CA ILE A 653 -16.44 6.36 -23.92
C ILE A 653 -17.31 7.59 -23.63
N ALA A 654 -16.75 8.52 -22.84
CA ALA A 654 -17.31 9.84 -22.60
C ALA A 654 -16.19 10.84 -22.37
N TRP A 655 -16.41 12.08 -22.78
CA TRP A 655 -15.42 13.16 -22.69
C TRP A 655 -15.91 14.23 -21.71
N PHE A 656 -14.99 14.77 -20.92
CA PHE A 656 -15.22 15.77 -19.87
C PHE A 656 -14.18 16.89 -20.04
N ASP A 657 -14.65 18.13 -20.03
CA ASP A 657 -13.82 19.32 -20.26
C ASP A 657 -14.30 20.50 -19.39
N ASP A 658 -13.52 21.57 -19.30
CA ASP A 658 -13.84 22.82 -18.61
C ASP A 658 -14.44 22.60 -17.19
N PHE A 659 -13.82 21.72 -16.40
CA PHE A 659 -14.31 21.42 -15.06
C PHE A 659 -14.10 22.61 -14.12
N GLN A 660 -15.12 22.96 -13.33
CA GLN A 660 -15.07 24.08 -12.39
C GLN A 660 -15.74 23.72 -11.07
N VAL A 661 -15.16 24.17 -9.96
CA VAL A 661 -15.78 24.09 -8.63
C VAL A 661 -15.55 25.37 -7.83
N SER A 662 -16.58 25.81 -7.12
CA SER A 662 -16.55 27.02 -6.28
C SER A 662 -17.42 26.88 -5.03
N GLN A 663 -17.10 27.68 -4.01
CA GLN A 663 -17.89 27.76 -2.77
C GLN A 663 -19.11 28.68 -2.95
N LEU A 664 -20.23 28.35 -2.29
CA LEU A 664 -21.50 29.09 -2.38
C LEU A 664 -21.89 29.92 -1.15
#